data_AF-A0A518IY46-F1
#
_entry.id   AF-A0A518IY46-F1
#
_cell.length_a   1.000
_cell.length_b   1.000
_cell.length_c   1.000
_cell.angle_alpha   90.00
_cell.angle_beta   90.00
_cell.angle_gamma   90.00
#
_symmetry.space_group_name_H-M   'P 1'
#
loop_
_entity.id
_entity.type
_entity.pdbx_description
1 polymer ?
#
loop_
_entity_poly.entity_id
_entity_poly.type
_entity_poly.pdbx_seq_one_letter_code
_entity_poly.pdbx_strand_id
1 'polypeptide(L)'
;MPHDSSRNQIPLLAQRLGRGDRVALARLLSLACKQEHRSTIAAAIRGQDASASPRDAEVIALTGSGGVGKSSLLGLLVSDYVDRGATVGVLACDPESPISGGAVLGDRCRIATGSATKRLFVRSLSTMSGQQGVAPSVSLSLRIMKAFGFDRIFVETVGVGQGDVAIRDLVDVVVLTLQPQTGDDLQWEKAGLLEIADVVVVNKSDLPGADATVADLRQQLTNAEAESVAIVQTSVADCTGIETLAAAIDTALRSRRDVRSMNAHAAKPRAIAAGDTTQTDPLLEQIADYVCAPADFSDEAWATARLCLFDSLGCGLLALNHPQCTRLLGPIVPGATLENGARVPGTDYRLDPVAAAWNVGCMIRWLDFNDTWLAAEWGHPSDNFGGILAVADYQARHGNPLTVRDVLAATIKAYEIQGILALENSFNRVGLDHVLLVRIATAAVATHLLGGTRQQVIDAVSNAWVDGGALRCYRHAPNTGSRKSWAAGDATRRGVQLALWSVAGERGYATALSAPQWGFEDVLFGGQPIALPRPLGCYVIENVLFKVAFPAEFHAQTAAEAAITLSPQAGARLDSIQRIRIETQESAIRIIDKTGTLHNPADRDHCLQYIVAVGLLKGRITAEDYGAETASDPRIDRLRSLMEVVEDRQYSRDYLDPDKRSIANAIQLFYDDGSASQRVVVEYPLGHRRRRDEAKPLLREKFISNVATRFSPQRVELLQRCFDDDGLDAMSIDRFIDRFVETS
;
A
#
# COMPACT_ATOMS: atom_id res chain seq x y z
N MET A 1 0.50 -48.32 -4.14
CA MET A 1 -0.64 -47.37 -4.15
C MET A 1 -1.26 -47.40 -5.53
N PRO A 2 -2.59 -47.51 -5.69
CA PRO A 2 -3.19 -47.57 -7.01
C PRO A 2 -2.97 -46.22 -7.72
N HIS A 3 -2.37 -46.25 -8.91
CA HIS A 3 -2.31 -45.09 -9.80
C HIS A 3 -3.74 -44.65 -10.13
N ASP A 4 -4.13 -43.47 -9.66
CA ASP A 4 -5.46 -42.92 -9.94
C ASP A 4 -5.61 -42.62 -11.44
N SER A 5 -6.33 -43.50 -12.13
CA SER A 5 -6.65 -43.46 -13.56
C SER A 5 -7.33 -42.16 -14.01
N SER A 6 -7.82 -41.33 -13.08
CA SER A 6 -8.49 -40.06 -13.36
C SER A 6 -7.53 -38.97 -13.90
N ARG A 7 -6.26 -38.93 -13.46
CA ARG A 7 -5.29 -37.90 -13.89
C ARG A 7 -4.96 -37.98 -15.38
N ASN A 8 -4.92 -39.20 -15.93
CA ASN A 8 -4.68 -39.43 -17.37
C ASN A 8 -5.87 -39.00 -18.25
N GLN A 9 -7.05 -38.76 -17.69
CA GLN A 9 -8.24 -38.37 -18.46
C GLN A 9 -8.44 -36.85 -18.55
N ILE A 10 -7.80 -36.05 -17.68
CA ILE A 10 -8.01 -34.59 -17.61
C ILE A 10 -7.68 -33.88 -18.94
N PRO A 11 -6.56 -34.17 -19.63
CA PRO A 11 -6.28 -33.54 -20.94
C PRO A 11 -7.34 -33.86 -22.01
N LEU A 12 -7.84 -35.10 -22.03
CA LEU A 12 -8.90 -35.52 -22.95
C LEU A 12 -10.24 -34.83 -22.64
N LEU A 13 -10.57 -34.70 -21.35
CA LEU A 13 -11.75 -33.95 -20.92
C LEU A 13 -11.65 -32.47 -21.29
N ALA A 14 -10.48 -31.85 -21.16
CA ALA A 14 -10.24 -30.47 -21.59
C ALA A 14 -10.40 -30.29 -23.10
N GLN A 15 -9.92 -31.24 -23.91
CA GLN A 15 -10.13 -31.22 -25.37
C GLN A 15 -11.61 -31.35 -25.76
N ARG A 16 -12.36 -32.19 -25.03
CA ARG A 16 -13.80 -32.34 -25.24
C ARG A 16 -14.56 -31.08 -24.79
N LEU A 17 -14.12 -30.43 -23.72
CA LEU A 17 -14.66 -29.15 -23.26
C LEU A 17 -14.61 -28.09 -24.36
N GLY A 18 -13.46 -27.93 -25.03
CA GLY A 18 -13.29 -26.99 -26.16
C GLY A 18 -14.17 -27.29 -27.38
N ARG A 19 -14.78 -28.48 -27.45
CA ARG A 19 -15.76 -28.87 -28.48
C ARG A 19 -17.21 -28.72 -28.03
N GLY A 20 -17.46 -28.08 -26.88
CA GLY A 20 -18.80 -27.88 -26.33
C GLY A 20 -19.41 -29.14 -25.67
N ASP A 21 -18.58 -30.12 -25.26
CA ASP A 21 -19.07 -31.34 -24.63
C ASP A 21 -19.50 -31.11 -23.16
N ARG A 22 -20.81 -31.14 -22.94
CA ARG A 22 -21.44 -30.93 -21.62
C ARG A 22 -21.13 -32.03 -20.61
N VAL A 23 -20.85 -33.26 -21.06
CA VAL A 23 -20.44 -34.35 -20.17
C VAL A 23 -19.02 -34.10 -19.68
N ALA A 24 -18.15 -33.59 -20.56
CA ALA A 24 -16.80 -33.19 -20.18
C ALA A 24 -16.81 -32.02 -19.19
N LEU A 25 -17.64 -31.00 -19.44
CA LEU A 25 -17.89 -29.89 -18.51
C LEU A 25 -18.30 -30.39 -17.12
N ALA A 26 -19.33 -31.23 -17.04
CA ALA A 26 -19.81 -31.75 -15.76
C ALA A 26 -18.75 -32.59 -15.01
N ARG A 27 -17.95 -33.37 -15.74
CA ARG A 27 -16.85 -34.16 -15.16
C ARG A 27 -15.71 -33.29 -14.64
N LEU A 28 -15.28 -32.28 -15.41
CA LEU A 28 -14.22 -31.36 -14.98
C LEU A 28 -14.62 -30.57 -13.74
N LEU A 29 -15.87 -30.09 -13.68
CA LEU A 29 -16.40 -29.42 -12.48
C LEU A 29 -16.42 -30.36 -11.27
N SER A 30 -16.78 -31.63 -11.46
CA SER A 30 -16.74 -32.64 -10.39
C SER A 30 -15.31 -32.90 -9.89
N LEU A 31 -14.34 -32.97 -10.81
CA LEU A 31 -12.93 -33.16 -10.45
C LEU A 31 -12.33 -31.91 -9.79
N ALA A 32 -12.76 -30.71 -10.17
CA ALA A 32 -12.29 -29.44 -9.60
C ALA A 32 -12.61 -29.30 -8.10
N CYS A 33 -13.67 -29.96 -7.62
CA CYS A 33 -13.97 -30.04 -6.19
C CYS A 33 -12.83 -30.72 -5.40
N LYS A 34 -12.13 -31.69 -6.01
CA LYS A 34 -11.03 -32.44 -5.38
C LYS A 34 -9.69 -31.70 -5.52
N GLN A 35 -9.04 -31.41 -4.40
CA GLN A 35 -7.80 -30.61 -4.35
C GLN A 35 -6.67 -31.18 -5.23
N GLU A 36 -6.53 -32.50 -5.27
CA GLU A 36 -5.47 -33.21 -6.01
C GLU A 36 -5.53 -33.07 -7.54
N HIS A 37 -6.65 -32.61 -8.11
CA HIS A 37 -6.81 -32.41 -9.55
C HIS A 37 -6.75 -30.94 -9.98
N ARG A 38 -6.85 -29.99 -9.04
CA ARG A 38 -7.03 -28.55 -9.36
C ARG A 38 -5.89 -27.99 -10.22
N SER A 39 -4.64 -28.29 -9.87
CA SER A 39 -3.46 -27.83 -10.61
C SER A 39 -3.39 -28.39 -12.04
N THR A 40 -3.73 -29.68 -12.19
CA THR A 40 -3.74 -30.37 -13.49
C THR A 40 -4.84 -29.83 -14.40
N ILE A 41 -6.04 -29.63 -13.86
CA ILE A 41 -7.16 -29.02 -14.59
C ILE A 41 -6.82 -27.58 -15.00
N ALA A 42 -6.25 -26.78 -14.10
CA ALA A 42 -5.85 -25.41 -14.38
C ALA A 42 -4.77 -25.31 -15.48
N ALA A 43 -3.87 -26.30 -15.57
CA ALA A 43 -2.90 -26.40 -16.66
C ALA A 43 -3.55 -26.84 -17.98
N ALA A 44 -4.43 -27.84 -17.95
CA ALA A 44 -5.09 -28.37 -19.14
C ALA A 44 -6.00 -27.35 -19.84
N ILE A 45 -6.67 -26.48 -19.08
CA ILE A 45 -7.53 -25.42 -19.62
C ILE A 45 -6.69 -24.31 -20.27
N ARG A 46 -5.56 -23.91 -19.66
CA ARG A 46 -4.64 -22.89 -20.23
C ARG A 46 -4.10 -23.27 -21.61
N GLY A 47 -3.89 -24.56 -21.86
CA GLY A 47 -3.41 -25.05 -23.16
C GLY A 47 -4.45 -25.00 -24.29
N GLN A 48 -5.74 -24.77 -23.99
CA GLN A 48 -6.82 -24.69 -24.98
C GLN A 48 -7.11 -23.24 -25.42
N ASP A 49 -6.73 -22.24 -24.62
CA ASP A 49 -7.01 -20.80 -24.82
C ASP A 49 -6.30 -20.17 -26.03
N ALA A 50 -5.41 -20.90 -26.72
CA ALA A 50 -4.60 -20.37 -27.83
C ALA A 50 -5.34 -20.31 -29.19
N SER A 51 -6.55 -20.85 -29.33
CA SER A 51 -7.22 -20.99 -30.65
C SER A 51 -8.66 -20.48 -30.77
N ALA A 52 -9.30 -20.06 -29.68
CA ALA A 52 -10.67 -19.52 -29.72
C ALA A 52 -10.67 -18.13 -29.06
N SER A 53 -11.28 -17.13 -29.71
CA SER A 53 -11.48 -15.83 -29.05
C SER A 53 -12.36 -16.08 -27.81
N PRO A 54 -11.89 -15.81 -26.58
CA PRO A 54 -12.74 -15.94 -25.42
C PRO A 54 -13.84 -14.88 -25.56
N ARG A 55 -15.10 -15.30 -25.66
CA ARG A 55 -16.17 -14.39 -25.27
C ARG A 55 -15.99 -14.19 -23.76
N ASP A 56 -15.78 -12.96 -23.32
CA ASP A 56 -15.74 -12.64 -21.90
C ASP A 56 -17.14 -12.85 -21.30
N ALA A 57 -17.36 -14.06 -20.78
CA ALA A 57 -18.60 -14.39 -20.09
C ALA A 57 -18.80 -13.46 -18.89
N GLU A 58 -19.98 -12.85 -18.81
CA GLU A 58 -20.36 -11.99 -17.69
C GLU A 58 -20.64 -12.85 -16.46
N VAL A 59 -19.93 -12.60 -15.36
CA VAL A 59 -20.09 -13.36 -14.11
C VAL A 59 -20.88 -12.53 -13.10
N ILE A 60 -22.04 -13.02 -12.68
CA ILE A 60 -22.96 -12.33 -11.76
C ILE A 60 -23.13 -13.16 -10.49
N ALA A 61 -22.92 -12.56 -9.32
CA ALA A 61 -23.23 -13.21 -8.04
C ALA A 61 -24.59 -12.78 -7.50
N LEU A 62 -25.35 -13.72 -6.94
CA LEU A 62 -26.50 -13.45 -6.08
C LEU A 62 -26.16 -13.88 -4.65
N THR A 63 -26.18 -12.91 -3.73
CA THR A 63 -25.93 -13.10 -2.30
C THR A 63 -27.06 -12.54 -1.46
N GLY A 64 -27.15 -12.93 -0.19
CA GLY A 64 -28.24 -12.57 0.72
C GLY A 64 -28.53 -13.66 1.73
N SER A 65 -29.19 -13.33 2.84
CA SER A 65 -29.45 -14.27 3.93
C SER A 65 -30.27 -15.49 3.48
N GLY A 66 -30.20 -16.59 4.25
CA GLY A 66 -31.04 -17.76 4.02
C GLY A 66 -32.53 -17.39 4.01
N GLY A 67 -33.30 -17.88 3.03
CA GLY A 67 -34.75 -17.71 2.98
C GLY A 67 -35.27 -16.47 2.25
N VAL A 68 -34.41 -15.53 1.81
CA VAL A 68 -34.82 -14.33 1.02
C VAL A 68 -35.33 -14.66 -0.39
N GLY A 69 -35.15 -15.90 -0.85
CA GLY A 69 -35.65 -16.38 -2.15
C GLY A 69 -34.65 -16.29 -3.30
N LYS A 70 -33.33 -16.27 -3.02
CA LYS A 70 -32.24 -16.20 -4.01
C LYS A 70 -32.41 -17.18 -5.16
N SER A 71 -32.54 -18.48 -4.89
CA SER A 71 -32.59 -19.52 -5.94
C SER A 71 -33.85 -19.44 -6.80
N SER A 72 -34.99 -19.06 -6.20
CA SER A 72 -36.24 -18.86 -6.96
C SER A 72 -36.16 -17.62 -7.85
N LEU A 73 -35.60 -16.52 -7.32
CA LEU A 73 -35.37 -15.29 -8.08
C LEU A 73 -34.36 -15.53 -9.22
N LEU A 74 -33.28 -16.28 -8.93
CA LEU A 74 -32.30 -16.70 -9.91
C LEU A 74 -32.93 -17.52 -11.04
N GLY A 75 -33.85 -18.44 -10.71
CA GLY A 75 -34.58 -19.22 -11.70
C GLY A 75 -35.34 -18.36 -12.71
N LEU A 76 -36.09 -17.36 -12.23
CA LEU A 76 -36.82 -16.42 -13.11
C LEU A 76 -35.87 -15.53 -13.92
N LEU A 77 -34.81 -15.01 -13.29
CA LEU A 77 -33.81 -14.17 -13.96
C LEU A 77 -33.05 -14.94 -15.05
N VAL A 78 -32.70 -16.19 -14.78
CA VAL A 78 -32.07 -17.09 -15.77
C VAL A 78 -33.03 -17.38 -16.92
N SER A 79 -34.32 -17.61 -16.65
CA SER A 79 -35.31 -17.81 -17.70
C SER A 79 -35.38 -16.59 -18.62
N ASP A 80 -35.49 -15.39 -18.06
CA ASP A 80 -35.52 -14.14 -18.82
C ASP A 80 -34.28 -14.00 -19.74
N TYR A 81 -33.06 -14.26 -19.25
CA TYR A 81 -31.86 -14.22 -20.09
C TYR A 81 -31.82 -15.31 -21.17
N VAL A 82 -32.30 -16.50 -20.87
CA VAL A 82 -32.36 -17.59 -21.85
C VAL A 82 -33.41 -17.32 -22.93
N ASP A 83 -34.55 -16.73 -22.56
CA ASP A 83 -35.61 -16.32 -23.48
C ASP A 83 -35.14 -15.16 -24.39
N ARG A 84 -34.25 -14.30 -23.88
CA ARG A 84 -33.48 -13.30 -24.66
C ARG A 84 -32.38 -13.90 -25.54
N GLY A 85 -32.21 -15.23 -25.51
CA GLY A 85 -31.28 -15.98 -26.37
C GLY A 85 -29.90 -16.25 -25.79
N ALA A 86 -29.59 -15.84 -24.55
CA ALA A 86 -28.29 -16.06 -23.94
C ALA A 86 -28.07 -17.54 -23.55
N THR A 87 -26.82 -17.98 -23.57
CA THR A 87 -26.38 -19.21 -22.91
C THR A 87 -25.97 -18.91 -21.49
N VAL A 88 -26.53 -19.63 -20.53
CA VAL A 88 -26.41 -19.34 -19.10
C VAL A 88 -25.88 -20.56 -18.34
N GLY A 89 -24.82 -20.33 -17.57
CA GLY A 89 -24.29 -21.27 -16.60
C GLY A 89 -24.64 -20.85 -15.17
N VAL A 90 -24.92 -21.78 -14.28
CA VAL A 90 -25.21 -21.50 -12.86
C VAL A 90 -24.34 -22.39 -11.97
N LEU A 91 -23.64 -21.76 -11.03
CA LEU A 91 -22.93 -22.39 -9.90
C LEU A 91 -23.69 -22.07 -8.61
N ALA A 92 -24.44 -23.04 -8.09
CA ALA A 92 -25.12 -22.89 -6.81
C ALA A 92 -24.22 -23.41 -5.69
N CYS A 93 -23.81 -22.54 -4.75
CA CYS A 93 -23.08 -22.97 -3.57
C CYS A 93 -24.10 -23.40 -2.50
N ASP A 94 -24.13 -24.69 -2.21
CA ASP A 94 -25.00 -25.29 -1.21
C ASP A 94 -24.16 -25.68 0.02
N PRO A 95 -24.73 -25.66 1.24
CA PRO A 95 -24.06 -26.21 2.40
C PRO A 95 -23.82 -27.72 2.20
N GLU A 96 -22.73 -28.22 2.78
CA GLU A 96 -22.40 -29.65 2.73
C GLU A 96 -23.39 -30.47 3.57
N SER A 97 -23.92 -31.55 2.98
CA SER A 97 -24.76 -32.53 3.66
C SER A 97 -23.93 -33.28 4.71
N PRO A 98 -24.31 -33.26 6.00
CA PRO A 98 -23.60 -34.00 7.06
C PRO A 98 -23.59 -35.53 6.86
N ILE A 99 -24.46 -36.04 5.98
CA ILE A 99 -24.65 -37.48 5.75
C ILE A 99 -23.91 -37.94 4.49
N SER A 100 -23.99 -37.16 3.41
CA SER A 100 -23.46 -37.57 2.10
C SER A 100 -22.15 -36.87 1.71
N GLY A 101 -21.74 -35.81 2.42
CA GLY A 101 -20.58 -34.98 2.06
C GLY A 101 -20.75 -34.19 0.75
N GLY A 102 -21.94 -34.25 0.14
CA GLY A 102 -22.29 -33.53 -1.09
C GLY A 102 -23.13 -32.29 -0.82
N ALA A 103 -23.28 -31.44 -1.83
CA ALA A 103 -24.19 -30.29 -1.80
C ALA A 103 -25.64 -30.72 -1.50
N VAL A 104 -26.32 -30.01 -0.60
CA VAL A 104 -27.75 -30.20 -0.33
C VAL A 104 -28.54 -29.73 -1.56
N LEU A 105 -29.04 -30.67 -2.36
CA LEU A 105 -29.68 -30.53 -3.69
C LEU A 105 -30.88 -29.55 -3.83
N GLY A 106 -31.23 -28.78 -2.80
CA GLY A 106 -32.45 -27.96 -2.74
C GLY A 106 -32.55 -26.89 -3.82
N ASP A 107 -31.44 -26.25 -4.17
CA ASP A 107 -31.45 -25.04 -4.99
C ASP A 107 -31.50 -25.38 -6.49
N ARG A 108 -30.90 -26.51 -6.89
CA ARG A 108 -30.92 -27.02 -8.27
C ARG A 108 -32.34 -27.38 -8.76
N CYS A 109 -33.22 -27.85 -7.87
CA CYS A 109 -34.59 -28.23 -8.23
C CYS A 109 -35.48 -27.01 -8.53
N ARG A 110 -35.13 -25.82 -8.02
CA ARG A 110 -35.92 -24.59 -8.17
C ARG A 110 -35.61 -23.81 -9.44
N ILE A 111 -34.47 -24.11 -10.09
CA ILE A 111 -33.96 -23.40 -11.27
C ILE A 111 -34.36 -24.11 -12.60
N ALA A 112 -35.11 -25.22 -12.53
CA ALA A 112 -35.46 -26.01 -13.72
C ALA A 112 -36.77 -25.53 -14.38
N THR A 113 -36.68 -24.86 -15.52
CA THR A 113 -37.79 -24.64 -16.47
C THR A 113 -37.54 -25.39 -17.79
N GLY A 114 -38.61 -25.95 -18.36
CA GLY A 114 -38.57 -26.89 -19.50
C GLY A 114 -38.05 -26.31 -20.83
N SER A 115 -37.89 -27.17 -21.85
CA SER A 115 -37.42 -26.94 -23.25
C SER A 115 -36.11 -26.15 -23.51
N ALA A 116 -35.65 -25.33 -22.56
CA ALA A 116 -34.43 -24.50 -22.58
C ALA A 116 -33.13 -25.28 -22.30
N THR A 117 -33.18 -26.62 -22.25
CA THR A 117 -32.10 -27.47 -21.74
C THR A 117 -30.79 -27.31 -22.50
N LYS A 118 -30.76 -26.81 -23.74
CA LYS A 118 -29.52 -26.59 -24.51
C LYS A 118 -28.80 -25.26 -24.24
N ARG A 119 -29.46 -24.28 -23.62
CA ARG A 119 -28.84 -22.97 -23.30
C ARG A 119 -28.49 -22.82 -21.83
N LEU A 120 -29.10 -23.61 -20.95
CA LEU A 120 -28.84 -23.62 -19.51
C LEU A 120 -27.93 -24.78 -19.09
N PHE A 121 -27.03 -24.53 -18.14
CA PHE A 121 -26.31 -25.55 -17.39
C PHE A 121 -26.23 -25.17 -15.91
N VAL A 122 -26.65 -26.06 -15.02
CA VAL A 122 -26.67 -25.81 -13.56
C VAL A 122 -25.81 -26.84 -12.83
N ARG A 123 -24.96 -26.37 -11.93
CA ARG A 123 -24.11 -27.19 -11.09
C ARG A 123 -24.11 -26.71 -9.64
N SER A 124 -24.43 -27.60 -8.71
CA SER A 124 -24.21 -27.38 -7.29
C SER A 124 -22.76 -27.66 -6.89
N LEU A 125 -22.23 -26.83 -5.99
CA LEU A 125 -20.92 -26.93 -5.35
C LEU A 125 -21.13 -26.99 -3.83
N SER A 126 -20.39 -27.84 -3.12
CA SER A 126 -20.45 -27.88 -1.65
C SER A 126 -19.44 -26.90 -1.03
N THR A 127 -19.88 -26.17 0.00
CA THR A 127 -18.98 -25.39 0.87
C THR A 127 -18.59 -26.21 2.08
N MET A 128 -17.28 -26.35 2.33
CA MET A 128 -16.79 -27.09 3.50
C MET A 128 -17.10 -26.30 4.78
N SER A 129 -17.55 -27.02 5.82
CA SER A 129 -17.67 -26.55 7.21
C SER A 129 -18.52 -25.30 7.51
N GLY A 130 -19.34 -24.81 6.57
CA GLY A 130 -20.32 -23.73 6.81
C GLY A 130 -19.75 -22.34 7.14
N GLN A 131 -18.42 -22.20 7.23
CA GLN A 131 -17.73 -20.94 7.53
C GLN A 131 -17.40 -20.10 6.29
N GLN A 132 -17.48 -20.69 5.09
CA GLN A 132 -17.18 -20.02 3.82
C GLN A 132 -18.45 -19.84 2.99
N GLY A 133 -18.73 -18.62 2.54
CA GLY A 133 -19.90 -18.28 1.72
C GLY A 133 -19.84 -18.80 0.27
N VAL A 134 -18.65 -19.22 -0.18
CA VAL A 134 -18.35 -19.72 -1.52
C VAL A 134 -17.46 -20.98 -1.45
N ALA A 135 -17.62 -21.91 -2.39
CA ALA A 135 -16.82 -23.14 -2.39
C ALA A 135 -15.37 -22.86 -2.83
N PRO A 136 -14.34 -23.52 -2.26
CA PRO A 136 -12.94 -23.34 -2.65
C PRO A 136 -12.63 -23.65 -4.14
N SER A 137 -13.54 -24.35 -4.82
CA SER A 137 -13.44 -24.67 -6.25
C SER A 137 -14.12 -23.66 -7.17
N VAL A 138 -14.78 -22.61 -6.67
CA VAL A 138 -15.53 -21.63 -7.49
C VAL A 138 -14.63 -20.96 -8.52
N SER A 139 -13.44 -20.48 -8.13
CA SER A 139 -12.51 -19.82 -9.06
C SER A 139 -12.10 -20.71 -10.26
N LEU A 140 -11.76 -21.97 -10.00
CA LEU A 140 -11.45 -22.94 -11.06
C LEU A 140 -12.70 -23.34 -11.86
N SER A 141 -13.86 -23.42 -11.22
CA SER A 141 -15.14 -23.76 -11.87
C SER A 141 -15.57 -22.66 -12.84
N LEU A 142 -15.41 -21.38 -12.45
CA LEU A 142 -15.62 -20.23 -13.33
C LEU A 142 -14.71 -20.31 -14.56
N ARG A 143 -13.43 -20.66 -14.39
CA ARG A 143 -12.51 -20.84 -15.52
C ARG A 143 -12.95 -21.97 -16.45
N ILE A 144 -13.42 -23.10 -15.92
CA ILE A 144 -13.97 -24.21 -16.72
C ILE A 144 -15.20 -23.73 -17.51
N MET A 145 -16.11 -22.98 -16.88
CA MET A 145 -17.33 -22.50 -17.52
C MET A 145 -17.08 -21.41 -18.56
N LYS A 146 -16.12 -20.52 -18.31
CA LYS A 146 -15.63 -19.55 -19.30
C LYS A 146 -15.04 -20.25 -20.52
N ALA A 147 -14.20 -21.26 -20.30
CA ALA A 147 -13.63 -22.08 -21.38
C ALA A 147 -14.69 -22.89 -22.16
N PHE A 148 -15.84 -23.20 -21.55
CA PHE A 148 -16.96 -23.82 -22.26
C PHE A 148 -17.72 -22.83 -23.16
N GLY A 149 -17.69 -21.53 -22.84
CA GLY A 149 -18.26 -20.47 -23.66
C GLY A 149 -19.71 -20.09 -23.35
N PHE A 150 -20.12 -20.05 -22.08
CA PHE A 150 -21.39 -19.43 -21.70
C PHE A 150 -21.34 -17.91 -21.91
N ASP A 151 -22.45 -17.30 -22.32
CA ASP A 151 -22.55 -15.83 -22.40
C ASP A 151 -22.60 -15.21 -21.00
N ARG A 152 -23.28 -15.89 -20.06
CA ARG A 152 -23.40 -15.46 -18.66
C ARG A 152 -23.23 -16.61 -17.68
N ILE A 153 -22.58 -16.34 -16.55
CA ILE A 153 -22.38 -17.29 -15.46
C ILE A 153 -22.90 -16.69 -14.16
N PHE A 154 -23.91 -17.31 -13.57
CA PHE A 154 -24.41 -16.94 -12.25
C PHE A 154 -23.75 -17.76 -11.15
N VAL A 155 -23.44 -17.12 -10.03
CA VAL A 155 -22.98 -17.76 -8.80
C VAL A 155 -23.97 -17.42 -7.68
N GLU A 156 -24.62 -18.42 -7.11
CA GLU A 156 -25.44 -18.25 -5.91
C GLU A 156 -24.60 -18.63 -4.69
N THR A 157 -24.54 -17.74 -3.68
CA THR A 157 -23.88 -18.02 -2.40
C THR A 157 -24.84 -18.75 -1.45
N VAL A 158 -24.28 -19.39 -0.42
CA VAL A 158 -25.10 -20.09 0.59
C VAL A 158 -26.00 -19.11 1.37
N GLY A 159 -25.48 -17.92 1.72
CA GLY A 159 -26.19 -16.90 2.50
C GLY A 159 -25.90 -16.96 3.99
N VAL A 160 -24.62 -17.11 4.38
CA VAL A 160 -24.18 -17.32 5.77
C VAL A 160 -23.64 -16.07 6.49
N GLY A 161 -23.60 -14.91 5.82
CA GLY A 161 -23.13 -13.64 6.38
C GLY A 161 -21.77 -13.20 5.83
N GLN A 162 -20.85 -12.73 6.67
CA GLN A 162 -19.54 -12.15 6.29
C GLN A 162 -18.71 -13.03 5.32
N GLY A 163 -18.85 -14.36 5.38
CA GLY A 163 -18.17 -15.28 4.47
C GLY A 163 -18.55 -15.13 3.00
N ASP A 164 -19.69 -14.48 2.71
CA ASP A 164 -20.16 -14.23 1.34
C ASP A 164 -19.42 -13.04 0.70
N VAL A 165 -18.72 -12.19 1.47
CA VAL A 165 -17.98 -11.03 0.95
C VAL A 165 -16.87 -11.45 -0.04
N ALA A 166 -16.29 -12.64 0.16
CA ALA A 166 -15.25 -13.20 -0.70
C ALA A 166 -15.69 -13.42 -2.16
N ILE A 167 -17.00 -13.41 -2.47
CA ILE A 167 -17.48 -13.53 -3.85
C ILE A 167 -17.10 -12.31 -4.70
N ARG A 168 -16.89 -11.14 -4.08
CA ARG A 168 -16.65 -9.87 -4.78
C ARG A 168 -15.44 -9.93 -5.72
N ASP A 169 -14.39 -10.62 -5.31
CA ASP A 169 -13.14 -10.76 -6.07
C ASP A 169 -13.24 -11.74 -7.25
N LEU A 170 -14.35 -12.49 -7.35
CA LEU A 170 -14.54 -13.57 -8.31
C LEU A 170 -15.52 -13.23 -9.43
N VAL A 171 -16.29 -12.14 -9.30
CA VAL A 171 -17.42 -11.82 -10.18
C VAL A 171 -17.41 -10.39 -10.70
N ASP A 172 -18.15 -10.14 -11.78
CA ASP A 172 -18.24 -8.84 -12.43
C ASP A 172 -19.30 -7.94 -11.80
N VAL A 173 -20.39 -8.51 -11.30
CA VAL A 173 -21.49 -7.80 -10.60
C VAL A 173 -21.94 -8.62 -9.39
N VAL A 174 -22.15 -7.95 -8.26
CA VAL A 174 -22.74 -8.53 -7.05
C VAL A 174 -24.17 -8.01 -6.84
N VAL A 175 -25.14 -8.92 -6.77
CA VAL A 175 -26.54 -8.63 -6.48
C VAL A 175 -26.85 -9.06 -5.04
N LEU A 176 -27.13 -8.09 -4.17
CA LEU A 176 -27.55 -8.35 -2.79
C LEU A 176 -29.08 -8.49 -2.72
N THR A 177 -29.56 -9.64 -2.30
CA THR A 177 -30.98 -9.97 -2.15
C THR A 177 -31.43 -9.83 -0.70
N LEU A 178 -32.39 -8.95 -0.47
CA LEU A 178 -33.04 -8.69 0.80
C LEU A 178 -34.53 -9.05 0.70
N GLN A 179 -35.22 -9.11 1.83
CA GLN A 179 -36.68 -9.23 1.88
C GLN A 179 -37.26 -8.20 2.87
N PRO A 180 -38.54 -7.80 2.72
CA PRO A 180 -39.20 -6.93 3.69
C PRO A 180 -39.27 -7.58 5.09
N GLN A 181 -39.34 -6.74 6.12
CA GLN A 181 -39.68 -7.13 7.49
C GLN A 181 -38.75 -8.19 8.13
N THR A 182 -37.43 -8.14 7.88
CA THR A 182 -36.45 -9.12 8.40
C THR A 182 -36.18 -9.08 9.91
N GLY A 183 -36.82 -8.21 10.69
CA GLY A 183 -36.45 -7.94 12.09
C GLY A 183 -35.18 -7.09 12.18
N ASP A 184 -34.56 -7.00 13.38
CA ASP A 184 -33.39 -6.14 13.74
C ASP A 184 -32.68 -5.51 12.54
N ASP A 185 -32.90 -4.21 12.33
CA ASP A 185 -32.82 -3.49 11.05
C ASP A 185 -31.44 -3.44 10.35
N LEU A 186 -30.41 -4.16 10.80
CA LEU A 186 -29.01 -3.89 10.43
C LEU A 186 -28.10 -5.13 10.31
N GLN A 187 -28.64 -6.36 10.17
CA GLN A 187 -27.78 -7.55 10.12
C GLN A 187 -26.84 -7.63 8.91
N TRP A 188 -27.24 -7.08 7.76
CA TRP A 188 -26.45 -7.15 6.53
C TRP A 188 -25.35 -6.05 6.46
N GLU A 189 -25.53 -4.92 7.16
CA GLU A 189 -24.47 -3.92 7.37
C GLU A 189 -23.33 -4.50 8.21
N LYS A 190 -23.66 -5.19 9.31
CA LYS A 190 -22.67 -5.88 10.16
C LYS A 190 -21.90 -6.98 9.41
N ALA A 191 -22.42 -7.41 8.26
CA ALA A 191 -21.80 -8.42 7.42
C ALA A 191 -20.93 -7.84 6.28
N GLY A 192 -20.88 -6.52 6.08
CA GLY A 192 -20.14 -5.87 4.99
C GLY A 192 -20.70 -6.15 3.59
N LEU A 193 -21.92 -6.67 3.48
CA LEU A 193 -22.49 -7.12 2.20
C LEU A 193 -23.05 -5.99 1.34
N LEU A 194 -23.51 -4.89 1.95
CA LEU A 194 -23.98 -3.72 1.20
C LEU A 194 -22.82 -2.98 0.54
N GLU A 195 -21.66 -2.91 1.20
CA GLU A 195 -20.46 -2.24 0.69
C GLU A 195 -19.94 -2.84 -0.61
N ILE A 196 -20.21 -4.13 -0.85
CA ILE A 196 -19.78 -4.84 -2.05
C ILE A 196 -20.88 -4.98 -3.12
N ALA A 197 -22.10 -4.50 -2.85
CA ALA A 197 -23.25 -4.68 -3.73
C ALA A 197 -23.24 -3.66 -4.88
N ASP A 198 -23.41 -4.16 -6.11
CA ASP A 198 -23.60 -3.34 -7.30
C ASP A 198 -25.08 -3.07 -7.58
N VAL A 199 -25.93 -4.03 -7.20
CA VAL A 199 -27.39 -3.94 -7.28
C VAL A 199 -27.97 -4.51 -5.99
N VAL A 200 -28.92 -3.79 -5.39
CA VAL A 200 -29.67 -4.29 -4.24
C VAL A 200 -31.08 -4.62 -4.70
N VAL A 201 -31.54 -5.83 -4.40
CA VAL A 201 -32.90 -6.27 -4.70
C VAL A 201 -33.68 -6.56 -3.43
N VAL A 202 -34.82 -5.90 -3.25
CA VAL A 202 -35.80 -6.19 -2.21
C VAL A 202 -36.82 -7.17 -2.81
N ASN A 203 -36.57 -8.46 -2.61
CA ASN A 203 -37.41 -9.54 -3.10
C ASN A 203 -38.58 -9.84 -2.15
N LYS A 204 -39.64 -10.48 -2.65
CA LYS A 204 -40.92 -10.65 -1.94
C LYS A 204 -41.64 -9.33 -1.69
N SER A 205 -41.60 -8.44 -2.68
CA SER A 205 -42.28 -7.13 -2.62
C SER A 205 -43.81 -7.21 -2.58
N ASP A 206 -44.39 -8.40 -2.80
CA ASP A 206 -45.79 -8.74 -2.53
C ASP A 206 -46.14 -8.71 -1.04
N LEU A 207 -45.13 -8.77 -0.16
CA LEU A 207 -45.32 -8.68 1.28
C LEU A 207 -45.38 -7.22 1.76
N PRO A 208 -46.16 -6.92 2.82
CA PRO A 208 -46.20 -5.57 3.40
C PRO A 208 -44.81 -5.08 3.84
N GLY A 209 -44.58 -3.77 3.77
CA GLY A 209 -43.34 -3.13 4.23
C GLY A 209 -42.21 -3.08 3.20
N ALA A 210 -42.40 -3.60 1.98
CA ALA A 210 -41.39 -3.54 0.93
C ALA A 210 -40.98 -2.10 0.58
N ASP A 211 -41.94 -1.18 0.48
CA ASP A 211 -41.67 0.23 0.19
C ASP A 211 -40.91 0.93 1.31
N ALA A 212 -41.20 0.55 2.57
CA ALA A 212 -40.47 1.06 3.73
C ALA A 212 -39.00 0.60 3.70
N THR A 213 -38.75 -0.69 3.45
CA THR A 213 -37.38 -1.23 3.32
C THR A 213 -36.61 -0.53 2.19
N VAL A 214 -37.25 -0.22 1.06
CA VAL A 214 -36.61 0.54 -0.02
C VAL A 214 -36.29 1.97 0.41
N ALA A 215 -37.19 2.64 1.12
CA ALA A 215 -36.96 3.99 1.63
C ALA A 215 -35.77 4.04 2.60
N ASP A 216 -35.68 3.08 3.51
CA ASP A 216 -34.59 2.97 4.48
C ASP A 216 -33.24 2.73 3.77
N LEU A 217 -33.20 1.81 2.81
CA LEU A 217 -32.01 1.53 2.01
C LEU A 217 -31.54 2.75 1.20
N ARG A 218 -32.47 3.54 0.64
CA ARG A 218 -32.14 4.78 -0.07
C ARG A 218 -31.51 5.79 0.87
N GLN A 219 -32.04 5.95 2.08
CA GLN A 219 -31.49 6.88 3.06
C GLN A 219 -30.07 6.47 3.48
N GLN A 220 -29.83 5.17 3.69
CA GLN A 220 -28.51 4.64 4.05
C GLN A 220 -27.48 4.81 2.92
N LEU A 221 -27.83 4.45 1.68
CA LEU A 221 -26.92 4.58 0.53
C LEU A 221 -26.62 6.05 0.18
N THR A 222 -27.54 6.98 0.47
CA THR A 222 -27.30 8.43 0.29
C THR A 222 -26.25 8.94 1.27
N ASN A 223 -26.21 8.42 2.51
CA ASN A 223 -25.24 8.82 3.52
C ASN A 223 -23.85 8.18 3.34
N ALA A 224 -23.75 7.10 2.56
CA ALA A 224 -22.52 6.33 2.34
C ALA A 224 -21.74 6.73 1.06
N GLU A 225 -22.04 7.87 0.45
CA GLU A 225 -21.52 8.30 -0.87
C GLU A 225 -21.74 7.25 -1.99
N ALA A 226 -22.74 6.38 -1.84
CA ALA A 226 -23.09 5.28 -2.76
C ALA A 226 -24.31 5.62 -3.64
N GLU A 227 -24.42 6.86 -4.14
CA GLU A 227 -25.57 7.37 -4.92
C GLU A 227 -25.87 6.60 -6.23
N SER A 228 -25.01 5.66 -6.63
CA SER A 228 -25.12 4.93 -7.91
C SER A 228 -25.65 3.49 -7.81
N VAL A 229 -25.87 2.95 -6.60
CA VAL A 229 -26.33 1.55 -6.43
C VAL A 229 -27.84 1.45 -6.70
N ALA A 230 -28.22 0.67 -7.71
CA ALA A 230 -29.62 0.50 -8.08
C ALA A 230 -30.37 -0.36 -7.03
N ILE A 231 -31.48 0.16 -6.50
CA ILE A 231 -32.42 -0.60 -5.66
C ILE A 231 -33.63 -1.02 -6.50
N VAL A 232 -33.90 -2.32 -6.58
CA VAL A 232 -35.02 -2.89 -7.35
C VAL A 232 -35.92 -3.71 -6.44
N GLN A 233 -37.25 -3.61 -6.61
CA GLN A 233 -38.21 -4.49 -5.96
C GLN A 233 -38.59 -5.64 -6.90
N THR A 234 -38.67 -6.86 -6.38
CA THR A 234 -39.11 -8.03 -7.15
C THR A 234 -40.10 -8.87 -6.37
N SER A 235 -41.00 -9.55 -7.07
CA SER A 235 -41.80 -10.64 -6.50
C SER A 235 -41.71 -11.86 -7.40
N VAL A 236 -41.22 -12.95 -6.84
CA VAL A 236 -41.25 -14.26 -7.51
C VAL A 236 -42.69 -14.78 -7.59
N ALA A 237 -43.53 -14.50 -6.59
CA ALA A 237 -44.92 -14.95 -6.55
C ALA A 237 -45.75 -14.30 -7.66
N ASP A 238 -45.60 -12.99 -7.83
CA ASP A 238 -46.33 -12.21 -8.83
C ASP A 238 -45.59 -12.11 -10.18
N CYS A 239 -44.35 -12.64 -10.26
CA CYS A 239 -43.46 -12.52 -11.41
C CYS A 239 -43.19 -11.06 -11.84
N THR A 240 -43.13 -10.13 -10.88
CA THR A 240 -42.92 -8.70 -11.12
C THR A 240 -41.47 -8.28 -10.84
N GLY A 241 -41.00 -7.26 -11.57
CA GLY A 241 -39.68 -6.65 -11.37
C GLY A 241 -38.48 -7.42 -11.92
N ILE A 242 -38.68 -8.62 -12.50
CA ILE A 242 -37.60 -9.47 -13.03
C ILE A 242 -36.86 -8.79 -14.19
N GLU A 243 -37.60 -8.22 -15.15
CA GLU A 243 -37.01 -7.50 -16.29
C GLU A 243 -36.26 -6.23 -15.84
N THR A 244 -36.79 -5.54 -14.83
CA THR A 244 -36.16 -4.37 -14.22
C THR A 244 -34.84 -4.74 -13.54
N LEU A 245 -34.83 -5.86 -12.80
CA LEU A 245 -33.61 -6.39 -12.18
C LEU A 245 -32.58 -6.77 -13.23
N ALA A 246 -33.01 -7.45 -14.31
CA ALA A 246 -32.13 -7.77 -15.44
C ALA A 246 -31.53 -6.51 -16.06
N ALA A 247 -32.34 -5.46 -16.29
CA ALA A 247 -31.87 -4.20 -16.84
C ALA A 247 -30.88 -3.46 -15.92
N ALA A 248 -31.09 -3.52 -14.60
CA ALA A 248 -30.18 -2.96 -13.61
C ALA A 248 -28.83 -3.70 -13.62
N ILE A 249 -28.85 -5.04 -13.66
CA ILE A 249 -27.65 -5.87 -13.78
C ILE A 249 -26.91 -5.58 -15.09
N ASP A 250 -27.61 -5.51 -16.22
CA ASP A 250 -27.03 -5.16 -17.52
C ASP A 250 -26.39 -3.77 -17.52
N THR A 251 -26.99 -2.83 -16.80
CA THR A 251 -26.44 -1.47 -16.64
C THR A 251 -25.17 -1.49 -15.79
N ALA A 252 -25.17 -2.21 -14.66
CA ALA A 252 -23.98 -2.39 -13.85
C ALA A 252 -22.85 -3.09 -14.63
N LEU A 253 -23.18 -4.12 -15.42
CA LEU A 253 -22.25 -4.81 -16.32
C LEU A 253 -21.68 -3.88 -17.39
N ARG A 254 -22.50 -3.01 -17.99
CA ARG A 254 -22.06 -1.99 -18.96
C ARG A 254 -21.14 -0.95 -18.32
N SER A 255 -21.52 -0.37 -17.19
CA SER A 255 -20.68 0.61 -16.47
C SER A 255 -19.34 0.00 -16.10
N ARG A 256 -19.34 -1.26 -15.61
CA ARG A 256 -18.12 -2.03 -15.32
C ARG A 256 -17.33 -2.36 -16.59
N ARG A 257 -18.00 -2.61 -17.71
CA ARG A 257 -17.37 -2.82 -19.03
C ARG A 257 -16.80 -1.56 -19.62
N ASP A 258 -17.39 -0.39 -19.41
CA ASP A 258 -16.86 0.88 -19.89
C ASP A 258 -15.64 1.29 -19.07
N VAL A 259 -15.70 1.14 -17.74
CA VAL A 259 -14.51 1.20 -16.87
C VAL A 259 -13.49 0.16 -17.29
N ARG A 260 -13.91 -1.09 -17.56
CA ARG A 260 -13.01 -2.13 -18.06
C ARG A 260 -12.54 -1.90 -19.49
N SER A 261 -13.23 -1.17 -20.37
CA SER A 261 -12.89 -0.93 -21.78
C SER A 261 -11.95 0.25 -21.91
N MET A 262 -12.14 1.27 -21.07
CA MET A 262 -11.13 2.27 -20.75
C MET A 262 -9.88 1.60 -20.17
N ASN A 263 -10.04 0.53 -19.36
CA ASN A 263 -8.92 -0.28 -18.86
C ASN A 263 -8.47 -1.44 -19.79
N ALA A 264 -9.21 -1.84 -20.83
CA ALA A 264 -8.97 -3.04 -21.66
C ALA A 264 -8.44 -2.70 -23.05
N HIS A 265 -8.42 -1.43 -23.44
CA HIS A 265 -7.44 -0.95 -24.41
C HIS A 265 -5.99 -1.18 -23.92
N ALA A 266 -5.79 -1.54 -22.64
CA ALA A 266 -4.53 -1.99 -22.07
C ALA A 266 -4.36 -3.52 -21.95
N ALA A 267 -5.31 -4.37 -22.39
CA ALA A 267 -5.21 -5.82 -22.20
C ALA A 267 -5.83 -6.67 -23.34
N LYS A 268 -5.05 -6.91 -24.40
CA LYS A 268 -5.14 -8.15 -25.20
C LYS A 268 -3.74 -8.78 -25.26
N PRO A 269 -3.59 -10.10 -25.09
CA PRO A 269 -2.31 -10.75 -25.34
C PRO A 269 -1.99 -10.63 -26.83
N ARG A 270 -1.02 -9.78 -27.18
CA ARG A 270 -0.42 -9.83 -28.51
C ARG A 270 0.38 -11.11 -28.58
N ALA A 271 0.08 -11.95 -29.57
CA ALA A 271 0.98 -13.03 -29.97
C ALA A 271 2.37 -12.40 -30.21
N ILE A 272 3.39 -12.94 -29.54
CA ILE A 272 4.77 -12.49 -29.68
C ILE A 272 5.23 -12.89 -31.08
N ALA A 273 5.13 -11.97 -32.02
CA ALA A 273 6.04 -11.98 -33.15
C ALA A 273 7.42 -11.60 -32.59
N ALA A 274 8.41 -12.46 -32.79
CA ALA A 274 9.80 -12.11 -32.58
C ALA A 274 10.16 -10.97 -33.56
N GLY A 275 10.03 -9.73 -33.11
CA GLY A 275 10.36 -8.52 -33.86
C GLY A 275 10.90 -7.46 -32.90
N ASP A 276 12.17 -7.11 -33.11
CA ASP A 276 13.01 -6.11 -32.43
C ASP A 276 12.54 -5.57 -31.05
N THR A 277 12.99 -6.23 -29.98
CA THR A 277 13.02 -5.68 -28.62
C THR A 277 14.25 -4.79 -28.43
N THR A 278 14.32 -3.64 -29.12
CA THR A 278 15.50 -2.76 -29.08
C THR A 278 15.32 -1.47 -28.28
N GLN A 279 14.14 -1.18 -27.72
CA GLN A 279 13.91 0.07 -26.99
C GLN A 279 13.85 -0.15 -25.49
N THR A 280 14.76 0.51 -24.76
CA THR A 280 14.77 0.59 -23.30
C THR A 280 13.58 1.41 -22.81
N ASP A 281 12.99 1.02 -21.68
CA ASP A 281 11.92 1.79 -21.03
C ASP A 281 12.37 3.24 -20.80
N PRO A 282 11.62 4.25 -21.29
CA PRO A 282 12.05 5.65 -21.25
C PRO A 282 12.40 6.15 -19.85
N LEU A 283 11.71 5.67 -18.81
CA LEU A 283 11.98 6.05 -17.43
C LEU A 283 13.41 5.68 -17.00
N LEU A 284 13.92 4.52 -17.42
CA LEU A 284 15.28 4.08 -17.09
C LEU A 284 16.31 5.02 -17.72
N GLU A 285 16.08 5.41 -18.98
CA GLU A 285 16.92 6.36 -19.70
C GLU A 285 16.88 7.75 -19.05
N GLN A 286 15.69 8.26 -18.71
CA GLN A 286 15.50 9.55 -18.06
C GLN A 286 16.22 9.64 -16.70
N ILE A 287 16.15 8.58 -15.89
CA ILE A 287 16.89 8.50 -14.62
C ILE A 287 18.39 8.50 -14.90
N ALA A 288 18.87 7.71 -15.86
CA ALA A 288 20.30 7.64 -16.18
C ALA A 288 20.84 8.97 -16.74
N ASP A 289 20.09 9.65 -17.60
CA ASP A 289 20.42 10.96 -18.15
C ASP A 289 20.54 12.01 -17.05
N TYR A 290 19.55 12.06 -16.16
CA TYR A 290 19.55 12.99 -15.03
C TYR A 290 20.72 12.71 -14.06
N VAL A 291 21.00 11.44 -13.76
CA VAL A 291 22.10 11.08 -12.86
C VAL A 291 23.46 11.39 -13.48
N CYS A 292 23.64 11.20 -14.79
CA CYS A 292 24.92 11.46 -15.46
C CYS A 292 25.12 12.95 -15.84
N ALA A 293 24.06 13.76 -15.82
CA ALA A 293 24.15 15.17 -16.15
C ALA A 293 24.97 15.97 -15.11
N PRO A 294 25.60 17.10 -15.51
CA PRO A 294 26.26 18.01 -14.57
C PRO A 294 25.30 18.49 -13.46
N ALA A 295 25.83 18.68 -12.25
CA ALA A 295 25.05 19.16 -11.10
C ALA A 295 24.88 20.68 -11.15
N ASP A 296 23.93 21.14 -11.95
CA ASP A 296 23.50 22.55 -12.02
C ASP A 296 22.20 22.73 -11.22
N PHE A 297 22.34 22.97 -9.92
CA PHE A 297 21.22 23.10 -8.97
C PHE A 297 21.22 24.47 -8.30
N SER A 298 20.05 24.89 -7.82
CA SER A 298 19.86 26.16 -7.12
C SER A 298 20.68 26.23 -5.82
N ASP A 299 21.04 27.45 -5.39
CA ASP A 299 21.71 27.66 -4.10
C ASP A 299 20.86 27.13 -2.93
N GLU A 300 19.53 27.22 -3.03
CA GLU A 300 18.60 26.66 -2.04
C GLU A 300 18.70 25.13 -1.96
N ALA A 301 18.80 24.45 -3.10
CA ALA A 301 18.97 23.00 -3.15
C ALA A 301 20.28 22.56 -2.47
N TRP A 302 21.39 23.24 -2.76
CA TRP A 302 22.68 22.96 -2.11
C TRP A 302 22.65 23.21 -0.60
N ALA A 303 22.11 24.35 -0.19
CA ALA A 303 21.98 24.70 1.22
C ALA A 303 21.08 23.70 1.97
N THR A 304 19.97 23.28 1.35
CA THR A 304 19.05 22.31 1.97
C THR A 304 19.64 20.90 2.00
N ALA A 305 20.37 20.48 0.97
CA ALA A 305 21.11 19.21 0.97
C ALA A 305 22.13 19.14 2.11
N ARG A 306 22.83 20.25 2.40
CA ARG A 306 23.74 20.33 3.56
C ARG A 306 22.99 20.16 4.89
N LEU A 307 21.82 20.78 5.03
CA LEU A 307 20.97 20.59 6.21
C LEU A 307 20.53 19.12 6.35
N CYS A 308 20.08 18.50 5.26
CA CYS A 308 19.70 17.09 5.23
C CYS A 308 20.86 16.16 5.64
N LEU A 309 22.09 16.43 5.18
CA LEU A 309 23.26 15.64 5.54
C LEU A 309 23.49 15.65 7.05
N PHE A 310 23.52 16.83 7.67
CA PHE A 310 23.76 16.93 9.11
C PHE A 310 22.58 16.39 9.93
N ASP A 311 21.33 16.71 9.56
CA ASP A 311 20.15 16.20 10.25
C ASP A 311 20.14 14.66 10.27
N SER A 312 20.44 14.04 9.12
CA SER A 312 20.51 12.59 8.97
C SER A 312 21.60 11.97 9.83
N LEU A 313 22.83 12.53 9.79
CA LEU A 313 23.94 12.05 10.63
C LEU A 313 23.64 12.20 12.11
N GLY A 314 23.02 13.30 12.52
CA GLY A 314 22.55 13.51 13.88
C GLY A 314 21.56 12.43 14.30
N CYS A 315 20.53 12.16 13.48
CA CYS A 315 19.56 11.09 13.74
C CYS A 315 20.23 9.72 13.86
N GLY A 316 21.19 9.41 12.98
CA GLY A 316 21.94 8.16 13.03
C GLY A 316 22.77 7.98 14.30
N LEU A 317 23.42 9.04 14.78
CA LEU A 317 24.19 9.01 16.03
C LEU A 317 23.29 8.84 17.26
N LEU A 318 22.13 9.51 17.28
CA LEU A 318 21.15 9.33 18.36
C LEU A 318 20.64 7.88 18.43
N ALA A 319 20.45 7.22 17.29
CA ALA A 319 20.01 5.83 17.22
C ALA A 319 20.98 4.84 17.89
N LEU A 320 22.26 5.19 18.06
CA LEU A 320 23.24 4.34 18.75
C LEU A 320 22.94 4.16 20.25
N ASN A 321 22.09 5.00 20.84
CA ASN A 321 21.62 4.83 22.22
C ASN A 321 20.56 3.73 22.36
N HIS A 322 20.11 3.12 21.26
CA HIS A 322 19.03 2.13 21.25
C HIS A 322 19.57 0.73 20.96
N PRO A 323 19.63 -0.18 21.96
CA PRO A 323 20.12 -1.55 21.77
C PRO A 323 19.39 -2.36 20.70
N GLN A 324 18.12 -2.03 20.43
CA GLN A 324 17.36 -2.67 19.36
C GLN A 324 17.93 -2.35 17.97
N CYS A 325 18.54 -1.17 17.80
CA CYS A 325 19.27 -0.75 16.61
C CYS A 325 20.67 -1.37 16.58
N THR A 326 21.47 -1.13 17.62
CA THR A 326 22.90 -1.46 17.62
C THR A 326 23.19 -2.96 17.50
N ARG A 327 22.28 -3.82 17.97
CA ARG A 327 22.39 -5.28 17.78
C ARG A 327 22.31 -5.74 16.32
N LEU A 328 21.88 -4.88 15.40
CA LEU A 328 21.78 -5.15 13.95
C LEU A 328 22.94 -4.54 13.15
N LEU A 329 23.86 -3.84 13.83
CA LEU A 329 25.00 -3.16 13.24
C LEU A 329 26.26 -4.04 13.26
N GLY A 330 27.30 -3.57 12.58
CA GLY A 330 28.59 -4.23 12.45
C GLY A 330 28.71 -5.12 11.21
N PRO A 331 29.80 -5.90 11.13
CA PRO A 331 30.02 -6.85 10.06
C PRO A 331 29.06 -8.06 10.17
N ILE A 332 28.73 -8.67 9.03
CA ILE A 332 27.93 -9.92 8.99
C ILE A 332 28.62 -11.03 9.79
N VAL A 333 29.95 -11.12 9.67
CA VAL A 333 30.78 -12.06 10.46
C VAL A 333 31.43 -11.26 11.59
N PRO A 334 31.06 -11.50 12.87
CA PRO A 334 31.65 -10.77 14.00
C PRO A 334 33.18 -10.81 13.99
N GLY A 335 33.81 -9.65 14.18
CA GLY A 335 35.27 -9.49 14.15
C GLY A 335 35.86 -9.25 12.75
N ALA A 336 35.09 -9.39 11.67
CA ALA A 336 35.56 -9.02 10.35
C ALA A 336 35.76 -7.50 10.23
N THR A 337 36.86 -7.10 9.61
CA THR A 337 37.21 -5.71 9.32
C THR A 337 37.78 -5.65 7.91
N LEU A 338 37.50 -4.58 7.19
CA LEU A 338 38.06 -4.32 5.87
C LEU A 338 39.07 -3.18 5.97
N GLU A 339 40.32 -3.46 5.59
CA GLU A 339 41.32 -2.41 5.42
C GLU A 339 40.84 -1.41 4.37
N ASN A 340 40.94 -0.11 4.66
CA ASN A 340 40.37 0.96 3.84
C ASN A 340 38.85 0.86 3.59
N GLY A 341 38.14 0.03 4.37
CA GLY A 341 36.69 -0.09 4.30
C GLY A 341 35.98 1.22 4.66
N ALA A 342 34.74 1.34 4.18
CA ALA A 342 33.87 2.44 4.53
C ALA A 342 33.61 2.44 6.05
N ARG A 343 33.70 3.62 6.66
CA ARG A 343 33.48 3.80 8.10
C ARG A 343 32.01 4.07 8.40
N VAL A 344 31.54 3.52 9.52
CA VAL A 344 30.21 3.80 10.04
C VAL A 344 30.31 4.88 11.14
N PRO A 345 29.72 6.08 10.94
CA PRO A 345 29.74 7.17 11.92
C PRO A 345 29.36 6.72 13.33
N GLY A 346 30.10 7.18 14.34
CA GLY A 346 29.89 6.88 15.75
C GLY A 346 30.39 5.51 16.20
N THR A 347 31.03 4.73 15.33
CA THR A 347 31.52 3.38 15.63
C THR A 347 32.95 3.16 15.13
N ASP A 348 33.56 2.04 15.53
CA ASP A 348 34.88 1.60 15.03
C ASP A 348 34.79 0.71 13.79
N TYR A 349 33.59 0.50 13.24
CA TYR A 349 33.40 -0.41 12.11
C TYR A 349 34.02 0.12 10.82
N ARG A 350 34.75 -0.76 10.14
CA ARG A 350 35.32 -0.57 8.80
C ARG A 350 34.86 -1.73 7.92
N LEU A 351 33.95 -1.44 7.00
CA LEU A 351 33.17 -2.46 6.31
C LEU A 351 33.29 -2.31 4.79
N ASP A 352 32.89 -3.34 4.05
CA ASP A 352 32.60 -3.19 2.63
C ASP A 352 31.44 -2.19 2.41
N PRO A 353 31.32 -1.53 1.25
CA PRO A 353 30.33 -0.49 1.03
C PRO A 353 28.87 -0.99 1.12
N VAL A 354 28.62 -2.29 0.91
CA VAL A 354 27.26 -2.86 1.03
C VAL A 354 26.88 -2.98 2.52
N ALA A 355 27.77 -3.53 3.35
CA ALA A 355 27.55 -3.61 4.79
C ALA A 355 27.56 -2.22 5.46
N ALA A 356 28.42 -1.30 5.04
CA ALA A 356 28.38 0.09 5.53
C ALA A 356 27.06 0.79 5.17
N ALA A 357 26.55 0.60 3.95
CA ALA A 357 25.28 1.20 3.53
C ALA A 357 24.09 0.72 4.37
N TRP A 358 24.08 -0.57 4.71
CA TRP A 358 23.12 -1.14 5.66
C TRP A 358 23.17 -0.43 7.01
N ASN A 359 24.38 -0.34 7.59
CA ASN A 359 24.59 0.21 8.92
C ASN A 359 24.14 1.67 8.99
N VAL A 360 24.63 2.50 8.06
CA VAL A 360 24.31 3.94 8.02
C VAL A 360 22.82 4.16 7.75
N GLY A 361 22.23 3.48 6.77
CA GLY A 361 20.81 3.60 6.47
C GLY A 361 19.90 3.13 7.60
N CYS A 362 20.26 2.03 8.28
CA CYS A 362 19.56 1.54 9.46
C CYS A 362 19.57 2.57 10.60
N MET A 363 20.73 3.17 10.87
CA MET A 363 20.89 4.18 11.92
C MET A 363 20.06 5.44 11.63
N ILE A 364 20.21 6.03 10.44
CA ILE A 364 19.54 7.30 10.06
C ILE A 364 18.02 7.17 10.22
N ARG A 365 17.45 6.04 9.77
CA ARG A 365 16.00 5.83 9.75
C ARG A 365 15.42 5.34 11.08
N TRP A 366 16.25 4.83 11.99
CA TRP A 366 15.81 3.97 13.10
C TRP A 366 14.69 4.60 13.93
N LEU A 367 14.89 5.86 14.32
CA LEU A 367 14.04 6.62 15.23
C LEU A 367 12.92 7.39 14.52
N ASP A 368 12.80 7.26 13.19
CA ASP A 368 11.82 8.01 12.41
C ASP A 368 11.93 9.52 12.64
N PHE A 369 13.15 10.03 12.83
CA PHE A 369 13.41 11.42 13.18
C PHE A 369 14.14 12.19 12.08
N ASN A 370 14.47 11.50 10.99
CA ASN A 370 15.02 12.05 9.76
C ASN A 370 13.93 12.75 8.92
N ASP A 371 14.33 13.25 7.75
CA ASP A 371 13.45 13.99 6.86
C ASP A 371 12.27 13.19 6.31
N THR A 372 11.36 13.85 5.61
CA THR A 372 10.16 13.22 5.04
C THR A 372 9.76 13.88 3.73
N TRP A 373 9.25 13.05 2.82
CA TRP A 373 8.55 13.46 1.61
C TRP A 373 7.15 12.85 1.59
N LEU A 374 6.14 13.69 1.44
CA LEU A 374 4.73 13.30 1.43
C LEU A 374 4.13 13.60 0.06
N ALA A 375 3.61 12.56 -0.60
CA ALA A 375 2.90 12.62 -1.87
C ALA A 375 1.93 11.42 -2.00
N ALA A 376 1.59 10.97 -3.21
CA ALA A 376 0.79 9.76 -3.41
C ALA A 376 1.44 8.51 -2.77
N GLU A 377 2.76 8.48 -2.75
CA GLU A 377 3.56 7.64 -1.87
C GLU A 377 4.29 8.49 -0.82
N TRP A 378 4.50 7.92 0.37
CA TRP A 378 5.28 8.54 1.44
C TRP A 378 6.68 7.94 1.46
N GLY A 379 7.67 8.72 1.87
CA GLY A 379 9.01 8.19 2.07
C GLY A 379 9.93 9.14 2.80
N HIS A 380 11.17 8.68 2.98
CA HIS A 380 12.23 9.45 3.61
C HIS A 380 13.44 9.44 2.67
N PRO A 381 13.58 10.46 1.81
CA PRO A 381 14.68 10.49 0.85
C PRO A 381 16.07 10.49 1.50
N SER A 382 16.21 10.95 2.75
CA SER A 382 17.48 10.82 3.48
C SER A 382 17.97 9.39 3.65
N ASP A 383 17.11 8.39 3.51
CA ASP A 383 17.51 6.98 3.63
C ASP A 383 18.58 6.58 2.59
N ASN A 384 18.63 7.28 1.45
CA ASN A 384 19.65 7.09 0.42
C ASN A 384 21.07 7.47 0.89
N PHE A 385 21.22 8.28 1.95
CA PHE A 385 22.53 8.60 2.53
C PHE A 385 23.28 7.35 2.96
N GLY A 386 22.59 6.27 3.34
CA GLY A 386 23.24 5.01 3.65
C GLY A 386 24.14 4.55 2.49
N GLY A 387 23.59 4.46 1.29
CA GLY A 387 24.35 4.06 0.10
C GLY A 387 25.34 5.11 -0.36
N ILE A 388 24.93 6.38 -0.40
CA ILE A 388 25.75 7.49 -0.90
C ILE A 388 27.02 7.66 -0.07
N LEU A 389 26.89 7.75 1.27
CA LEU A 389 28.03 7.95 2.16
C LEU A 389 28.96 6.73 2.16
N ALA A 390 28.40 5.52 2.19
CA ALA A 390 29.20 4.28 2.19
C ALA A 390 30.02 4.13 0.90
N VAL A 391 29.42 4.37 -0.27
CA VAL A 391 30.12 4.28 -1.55
C VAL A 391 31.14 5.41 -1.69
N ALA A 392 30.77 6.64 -1.34
CA ALA A 392 31.67 7.77 -1.47
C ALA A 392 32.91 7.66 -0.56
N ASP A 393 32.71 7.30 0.71
CA ASP A 393 33.79 7.05 1.67
C ASP A 393 34.68 5.88 1.21
N TYR A 394 34.08 4.78 0.74
CA TYR A 394 34.83 3.64 0.20
C TYR A 394 35.72 4.03 -0.99
N GLN A 395 35.16 4.75 -1.97
CA GLN A 395 35.89 5.22 -3.15
C GLN A 395 37.04 6.15 -2.78
N ALA A 396 36.81 7.13 -1.90
CA ALA A 396 37.85 8.05 -1.45
C ALA A 396 39.01 7.32 -0.76
N ARG A 397 38.72 6.32 0.09
CA ARG A 397 39.73 5.49 0.74
C ARG A 397 40.50 4.56 -0.21
N HIS A 398 39.96 4.32 -1.41
CA HIS A 398 40.59 3.51 -2.46
C HIS A 398 41.23 4.35 -3.57
N GLY A 399 41.50 5.64 -3.31
CA GLY A 399 42.25 6.51 -4.22
C GLY A 399 41.40 7.19 -5.30
N ASN A 400 40.07 7.11 -5.21
CA ASN A 400 39.12 7.86 -6.04
C ASN A 400 38.53 9.01 -5.20
N PRO A 401 39.21 10.17 -5.10
CA PRO A 401 38.81 11.22 -4.17
C PRO A 401 37.46 11.81 -4.58
N LEU A 402 36.47 11.62 -3.72
CA LEU A 402 35.16 12.28 -3.79
C LEU A 402 35.08 13.31 -2.68
N THR A 403 34.34 14.38 -2.93
CA THR A 403 34.15 15.49 -1.99
C THR A 403 32.79 15.44 -1.33
N VAL A 404 32.58 16.25 -0.30
CA VAL A 404 31.24 16.47 0.26
C VAL A 404 30.31 17.04 -0.82
N ARG A 405 30.79 17.88 -1.74
CA ARG A 405 29.99 18.38 -2.87
C ARG A 405 29.42 17.26 -3.74
N ASP A 406 30.21 16.23 -4.02
CA ASP A 406 29.77 15.07 -4.81
C ASP A 406 28.67 14.28 -4.09
N VAL A 407 28.81 14.11 -2.77
CA VAL A 407 27.77 13.52 -1.90
C VAL A 407 26.49 14.34 -1.93
N LEU A 408 26.58 15.67 -1.81
CA LEU A 408 25.41 16.55 -1.88
C LEU A 408 24.74 16.48 -3.26
N ALA A 409 25.52 16.42 -4.35
CA ALA A 409 25.00 16.29 -5.71
C ALA A 409 24.23 14.96 -5.88
N ALA A 410 24.82 13.85 -5.44
CA ALA A 410 24.18 12.54 -5.46
C ALA A 410 22.92 12.50 -4.58
N THR A 411 22.92 13.23 -3.46
CA THR A 411 21.76 13.34 -2.56
C THR A 411 20.61 14.06 -3.24
N ILE A 412 20.84 15.24 -3.83
CA ILE A 412 19.82 15.98 -4.56
C ILE A 412 19.21 15.09 -5.65
N LYS A 413 20.05 14.35 -6.37
CA LYS A 413 19.61 13.44 -7.43
C LYS A 413 18.78 12.27 -6.91
N ALA A 414 19.21 11.62 -5.83
CA ALA A 414 18.46 10.53 -5.21
C ALA A 414 17.09 10.99 -4.69
N TYR A 415 17.06 12.18 -4.09
CA TYR A 415 15.82 12.79 -3.58
C TYR A 415 14.85 13.06 -4.72
N GLU A 416 15.35 13.63 -5.82
CA GLU A 416 14.52 13.91 -6.97
C GLU A 416 13.94 12.63 -7.58
N ILE A 417 14.76 11.59 -7.80
CA ILE A 417 14.28 10.31 -8.35
C ILE A 417 13.18 9.71 -7.46
N GLN A 418 13.46 9.56 -6.16
CA GLN A 418 12.50 8.98 -5.23
C GLN A 418 11.23 9.84 -5.09
N GLY A 419 11.40 11.15 -4.91
CA GLY A 419 10.30 12.04 -4.60
C GLY A 419 9.41 12.34 -5.80
N ILE A 420 9.96 12.46 -7.00
CA ILE A 420 9.17 12.64 -8.24
C ILE A 420 8.39 11.37 -8.57
N LEU A 421 9.00 10.19 -8.43
CA LEU A 421 8.26 8.93 -8.59
C LEU A 421 7.14 8.79 -7.56
N ALA A 422 7.34 9.27 -6.33
CA ALA A 422 6.32 9.23 -5.29
C ALA A 422 5.13 10.18 -5.53
N LEU A 423 5.22 11.14 -6.47
CA LEU A 423 4.18 12.15 -6.68
C LEU A 423 2.83 11.56 -7.06
N GLU A 424 2.82 10.64 -8.04
CA GLU A 424 1.59 10.05 -8.58
C GLU A 424 1.57 8.51 -8.49
N ASN A 425 2.72 7.86 -8.24
CA ASN A 425 2.77 6.41 -8.13
C ASN A 425 2.63 5.98 -6.67
N SER A 426 1.52 5.32 -6.34
CA SER A 426 1.19 4.87 -4.98
C SER A 426 1.44 3.37 -4.82
N PHE A 427 2.61 2.99 -4.35
CA PHE A 427 2.98 1.58 -4.14
C PHE A 427 2.27 0.99 -2.91
N ASN A 428 1.93 1.82 -1.93
CA ASN A 428 1.11 1.42 -0.79
C ASN A 428 -0.28 0.90 -1.20
N ARG A 429 -0.89 1.44 -2.27
CA ARG A 429 -2.18 0.97 -2.80
C ARG A 429 -2.12 -0.42 -3.46
N VAL A 430 -0.93 -0.85 -3.89
CA VAL A 430 -0.69 -2.19 -4.44
C VAL A 430 0.02 -3.12 -3.43
N GLY A 431 0.13 -2.71 -2.16
CA GLY A 431 0.68 -3.52 -1.07
C GLY A 431 2.20 -3.55 -0.96
N LEU A 432 2.92 -2.71 -1.71
CA LEU A 432 4.39 -2.65 -1.75
C LEU A 432 4.96 -1.45 -0.98
N ASP A 433 6.10 -1.66 -0.32
CA ASP A 433 6.73 -0.65 0.51
C ASP A 433 7.52 0.38 -0.29
N HIS A 434 7.47 1.63 0.17
CA HIS A 434 8.11 2.77 -0.50
C HIS A 434 9.63 2.61 -0.63
N VAL A 435 10.24 1.72 0.16
CA VAL A 435 11.68 1.47 0.15
C VAL A 435 12.17 0.93 -1.20
N LEU A 436 11.28 0.43 -2.08
CA LEU A 436 11.66 0.15 -3.46
C LEU A 436 12.20 1.40 -4.19
N LEU A 437 11.65 2.59 -3.89
CA LEU A 437 12.13 3.86 -4.44
C LEU A 437 13.52 4.24 -3.90
N VAL A 438 13.80 3.93 -2.62
CA VAL A 438 15.14 4.08 -2.04
C VAL A 438 16.14 3.18 -2.77
N ARG A 439 15.78 1.92 -3.03
CA ARG A 439 16.64 1.00 -3.80
C ARG A 439 16.92 1.54 -5.20
N ILE A 440 15.89 2.02 -5.91
CA ILE A 440 16.00 2.56 -7.28
C ILE A 440 16.89 3.81 -7.30
N ALA A 441 16.62 4.79 -6.43
CA ALA A 441 17.38 6.02 -6.35
C ALA A 441 18.84 5.75 -5.96
N THR A 442 19.09 4.94 -4.93
CA THR A 442 20.45 4.54 -4.54
C THR A 442 21.17 3.78 -5.65
N ALA A 443 20.53 2.81 -6.32
CA ALA A 443 21.18 2.06 -7.40
C ALA A 443 21.67 2.99 -8.51
N ALA A 444 20.87 4.01 -8.86
CA ALA A 444 21.25 4.98 -9.89
C ALA A 444 22.46 5.82 -9.48
N VAL A 445 22.38 6.50 -8.32
CA VAL A 445 23.44 7.43 -7.89
C VAL A 445 24.70 6.72 -7.43
N ALA A 446 24.59 5.55 -6.80
CA ALA A 446 25.74 4.74 -6.40
C ALA A 446 26.52 4.24 -7.61
N THR A 447 25.83 3.84 -8.69
CA THR A 447 26.50 3.43 -9.94
C THR A 447 27.33 4.57 -10.51
N HIS A 448 26.81 5.80 -10.49
CA HIS A 448 27.56 6.97 -10.96
C HIS A 448 28.75 7.31 -10.05
N LEU A 449 28.60 7.27 -8.72
CA LEU A 449 29.70 7.49 -7.76
C LEU A 449 30.81 6.42 -7.87
N LEU A 450 30.47 5.21 -8.30
CA LEU A 450 31.43 4.15 -8.61
C LEU A 450 32.15 4.35 -9.96
N GLY A 451 31.84 5.41 -10.71
CA GLY A 451 32.40 5.68 -12.04
C GLY A 451 31.71 4.92 -13.17
N GLY A 452 30.52 4.38 -12.92
CA GLY A 452 29.72 3.67 -13.92
C GLY A 452 29.27 4.57 -15.07
N THR A 453 29.21 3.98 -16.26
CA THR A 453 28.70 4.64 -17.46
C THR A 453 27.18 4.83 -17.41
N ARG A 454 26.63 5.69 -18.29
CA ARG A 454 25.18 5.85 -18.47
C ARG A 454 24.46 4.50 -18.65
N GLN A 455 25.01 3.60 -19.47
CA GLN A 455 24.41 2.29 -19.70
C GLN A 455 24.40 1.44 -18.42
N GLN A 456 25.46 1.50 -17.62
CA GLN A 456 25.50 0.80 -16.33
C GLN A 456 24.48 1.40 -15.34
N VAL A 457 24.21 2.71 -15.38
CA VAL A 457 23.12 3.28 -14.59
C VAL A 457 21.77 2.69 -15.02
N ILE A 458 21.50 2.57 -16.33
CA ILE A 458 20.29 1.90 -16.86
C ILE A 458 20.23 0.45 -16.38
N ASP A 459 21.34 -0.28 -16.47
CA ASP A 459 21.41 -1.68 -16.08
C ASP A 459 21.14 -1.88 -14.58
N ALA A 460 21.73 -1.04 -13.72
CA ALA A 460 21.50 -1.06 -12.28
C ALA A 460 20.04 -0.72 -11.92
N VAL A 461 19.47 0.32 -12.54
CA VAL A 461 18.08 0.75 -12.29
C VAL A 461 17.08 -0.29 -12.78
N SER A 462 17.31 -0.89 -13.95
CA SER A 462 16.44 -1.97 -14.45
C SER A 462 16.46 -3.20 -13.53
N ASN A 463 17.64 -3.61 -13.05
CA ASN A 463 17.74 -4.65 -12.04
C ASN A 463 17.01 -4.25 -10.74
N ALA A 464 17.09 -2.99 -10.31
CA ALA A 464 16.38 -2.50 -9.13
C ALA A 464 14.85 -2.56 -9.29
N TRP A 465 14.31 -2.47 -10.50
CA TRP A 465 12.88 -2.71 -10.77
C TRP A 465 12.52 -4.19 -10.78
N VAL A 466 13.32 -5.03 -11.44
CA VAL A 466 13.10 -6.49 -11.51
C VAL A 466 13.20 -7.16 -10.13
N ASP A 467 13.95 -6.57 -9.21
CA ASP A 467 14.09 -7.01 -7.81
C ASP A 467 12.79 -6.82 -6.98
N GLY A 468 11.68 -6.37 -7.60
CA GLY A 468 10.32 -6.39 -7.06
C GLY A 468 10.06 -5.34 -5.98
N GLY A 469 9.37 -5.69 -4.90
CA GLY A 469 9.17 -4.79 -3.77
C GLY A 469 8.93 -5.57 -2.48
N ALA A 470 9.43 -5.04 -1.36
CA ALA A 470 9.07 -5.59 -0.05
C ALA A 470 7.58 -5.32 0.23
N LEU A 471 6.89 -6.25 0.87
CA LEU A 471 5.54 -5.99 1.39
C LEU A 471 5.59 -4.95 2.53
N ARG A 472 4.48 -4.25 2.77
CA ARG A 472 4.37 -3.27 3.87
C ARG A 472 3.85 -3.81 5.20
N CYS A 473 3.63 -5.12 5.31
CA CYS A 473 2.97 -5.74 6.47
C CYS A 473 3.53 -5.24 7.83
N TYR A 474 4.85 -5.03 7.93
CA TYR A 474 5.53 -4.56 9.14
C TYR A 474 5.25 -3.08 9.53
N ARG A 475 4.50 -2.34 8.72
CA ARG A 475 4.05 -0.97 9.01
C ARG A 475 2.60 -0.89 9.48
N HIS A 476 1.85 -1.98 9.40
CA HIS A 476 0.40 -1.99 9.67
C HIS A 476 0.04 -2.96 10.79
N ALA A 477 -0.94 -2.57 11.61
CA ALA A 477 -1.48 -3.44 12.64
C ALA A 477 -2.14 -4.70 12.00
N PRO A 478 -2.09 -5.87 12.67
CA PRO A 478 -1.48 -6.13 13.97
C PRO A 478 0.02 -6.49 13.90
N ASN A 479 0.67 -6.31 12.74
CA ASN A 479 2.05 -6.76 12.48
C ASN A 479 3.10 -5.65 12.55
N THR A 480 2.73 -4.45 13.00
CA THR A 480 3.65 -3.32 13.16
C THR A 480 4.87 -3.74 13.98
N GLY A 481 6.07 -3.54 13.44
CA GLY A 481 7.29 -3.99 14.09
C GLY A 481 8.55 -3.26 13.61
N SER A 482 9.70 -3.62 14.20
CA SER A 482 10.96 -2.89 13.99
C SER A 482 11.48 -2.92 12.55
N ARG A 483 10.98 -3.79 11.67
CA ARG A 483 11.33 -3.76 10.24
C ARG A 483 11.00 -2.43 9.58
N LYS A 484 9.99 -1.69 10.07
CA LYS A 484 9.73 -0.31 9.61
C LYS A 484 10.94 0.61 9.72
N SER A 485 11.80 0.37 10.72
CA SER A 485 12.95 1.21 11.09
C SER A 485 14.22 0.89 10.31
N TRP A 486 14.34 -0.32 9.74
CA TRP A 486 15.53 -0.75 9.01
C TRP A 486 15.28 -1.16 7.55
N ALA A 487 14.03 -1.26 7.10
CA ALA A 487 13.69 -1.64 5.72
C ALA A 487 14.37 -0.74 4.67
N ALA A 488 14.50 0.56 4.95
CA ALA A 488 15.16 1.49 4.05
C ALA A 488 16.69 1.29 4.02
N GLY A 489 17.29 0.96 5.18
CA GLY A 489 18.69 0.51 5.25
C GLY A 489 18.97 -0.73 4.39
N ASP A 490 18.04 -1.69 4.34
CA ASP A 490 18.16 -2.88 3.47
C ASP A 490 18.03 -2.50 1.99
N ALA A 491 17.08 -1.62 1.68
CA ALA A 491 16.86 -1.16 0.31
C ALA A 491 18.05 -0.36 -0.25
N THR A 492 18.61 0.58 0.53
CA THR A 492 19.80 1.33 0.10
C THR A 492 21.03 0.43 -0.02
N ARG A 493 21.21 -0.52 0.91
CA ARG A 493 22.23 -1.58 0.80
C ARG A 493 22.09 -2.37 -0.50
N ARG A 494 20.86 -2.76 -0.83
CA ARG A 494 20.56 -3.50 -2.06
C ARG A 494 20.88 -2.66 -3.30
N GLY A 495 20.57 -1.36 -3.28
CA GLY A 495 20.92 -0.43 -4.35
C GLY A 495 22.44 -0.38 -4.60
N VAL A 496 23.26 -0.32 -3.54
CA VAL A 496 24.72 -0.38 -3.64
C VAL A 496 25.20 -1.71 -4.24
N GLN A 497 24.60 -2.83 -3.83
CA GLN A 497 24.96 -4.14 -4.36
C GLN A 497 24.67 -4.25 -5.87
N LEU A 498 23.51 -3.77 -6.32
CA LEU A 498 23.14 -3.76 -7.73
C LEU A 498 24.07 -2.84 -8.54
N ALA A 499 24.45 -1.69 -7.98
CA ALA A 499 25.42 -0.78 -8.60
C ALA A 499 26.79 -1.45 -8.80
N LEU A 500 27.31 -2.15 -7.78
CA LEU A 500 28.58 -2.88 -7.88
C LEU A 500 28.53 -3.96 -8.97
N TRP A 501 27.44 -4.72 -9.08
CA TRP A 501 27.28 -5.73 -10.13
C TRP A 501 27.21 -5.11 -11.52
N SER A 502 26.50 -4.00 -11.68
CA SER A 502 26.43 -3.32 -12.97
C SER A 502 27.79 -2.72 -13.39
N VAL A 503 28.54 -2.13 -12.44
CA VAL A 503 29.91 -1.64 -12.71
C VAL A 503 30.86 -2.79 -13.09
N ALA A 504 30.63 -3.99 -12.54
CA ALA A 504 31.35 -5.21 -12.94
C ALA A 504 30.93 -5.77 -14.31
N GLY A 505 29.91 -5.20 -14.97
CA GLY A 505 29.46 -5.56 -16.31
C GLY A 505 28.22 -6.45 -16.36
N GLU A 506 27.51 -6.64 -15.25
CA GLU A 506 26.21 -7.33 -15.25
C GLU A 506 25.18 -6.53 -16.06
N ARG A 507 24.38 -7.24 -16.86
CA ARG A 507 23.47 -6.62 -17.83
C ARG A 507 22.14 -6.21 -17.19
N GLY A 508 21.52 -5.20 -17.78
CA GLY A 508 20.17 -4.76 -17.47
C GLY A 508 19.07 -5.50 -18.22
N TYR A 509 17.85 -5.12 -17.90
CA TYR A 509 16.63 -5.56 -18.56
C TYR A 509 15.96 -4.34 -19.21
N ALA A 510 16.10 -4.20 -20.53
CA ALA A 510 15.65 -3.01 -21.27
C ALA A 510 14.17 -2.67 -21.02
N THR A 511 13.30 -3.68 -20.91
CA THR A 511 11.86 -3.54 -20.70
C THR A 511 11.44 -4.02 -19.29
N ALA A 512 12.24 -3.71 -18.26
CA ALA A 512 11.99 -4.12 -16.87
C ALA A 512 10.60 -3.70 -16.35
N LEU A 513 10.06 -2.59 -16.85
CA LEU A 513 8.75 -2.05 -16.50
C LEU A 513 7.67 -2.58 -17.43
N SER A 514 7.86 -2.39 -18.74
CA SER A 514 6.79 -2.53 -19.75
C SER A 514 6.68 -3.90 -20.40
N ALA A 515 7.58 -4.85 -20.08
CA ALA A 515 7.54 -6.19 -20.67
C ALA A 515 6.15 -6.82 -20.47
N PRO A 516 5.44 -7.21 -21.55
CA PRO A 516 4.11 -7.78 -21.40
C PRO A 516 4.16 -9.03 -20.52
N GLN A 517 3.19 -9.15 -19.62
CA GLN A 517 3.00 -10.24 -18.65
C GLN A 517 4.06 -10.33 -17.52
N TRP A 518 5.27 -9.83 -17.73
CA TRP A 518 6.42 -10.09 -16.85
C TRP A 518 7.12 -8.84 -16.31
N GLY A 519 6.85 -7.69 -16.90
CA GLY A 519 7.36 -6.39 -16.45
C GLY A 519 6.71 -5.95 -15.15
N PHE A 520 7.38 -5.05 -14.45
CA PHE A 520 6.92 -4.54 -13.16
C PHE A 520 5.49 -3.96 -13.24
N GLU A 521 5.17 -3.24 -14.32
CA GLU A 521 3.87 -2.58 -14.51
C GLU A 521 2.73 -3.60 -14.52
N ASP A 522 2.84 -4.65 -15.34
CA ASP A 522 1.85 -5.72 -15.43
C ASP A 522 1.76 -6.57 -14.15
N VAL A 523 2.91 -6.95 -13.58
CA VAL A 523 2.96 -7.92 -12.48
C VAL A 523 2.61 -7.32 -11.13
N LEU A 524 3.13 -6.11 -10.84
CA LEU A 524 3.12 -5.51 -9.51
C LEU A 524 2.40 -4.17 -9.45
N PHE A 525 2.03 -3.58 -10.58
CA PHE A 525 1.37 -2.27 -10.64
C PHE A 525 0.02 -2.29 -11.38
N GLY A 526 -0.59 -3.48 -11.52
CA GLY A 526 -1.94 -3.62 -12.08
C GLY A 526 -2.06 -3.22 -13.55
N GLY A 527 -0.97 -3.32 -14.32
CA GLY A 527 -0.87 -2.90 -15.71
C GLY A 527 -0.86 -1.38 -15.92
N GLN A 528 -0.76 -0.59 -14.84
CA GLN A 528 -0.61 0.85 -14.96
C GLN A 528 0.84 1.20 -15.28
N PRO A 529 1.10 2.18 -16.16
CA PRO A 529 2.45 2.66 -16.40
C PRO A 529 2.98 3.42 -15.19
N ILE A 530 4.28 3.30 -14.91
CA ILE A 530 4.94 4.15 -13.92
C ILE A 530 5.08 5.56 -14.49
N ALA A 531 4.45 6.54 -13.83
CA ALA A 531 4.45 7.92 -14.26
C ALA A 531 5.68 8.69 -13.76
N LEU A 532 6.19 9.61 -14.58
CA LEU A 532 7.12 10.65 -14.16
C LEU A 532 6.43 12.01 -14.37
N PRO A 533 5.64 12.50 -13.40
CA PRO A 533 4.69 13.59 -13.61
C PRO A 533 5.34 14.95 -13.85
N ARG A 534 6.66 15.04 -13.62
CA ARG A 534 7.46 16.21 -13.96
C ARG A 534 8.90 15.78 -14.27
N PRO A 535 9.65 16.58 -15.06
CA PRO A 535 11.07 16.35 -15.26
C PRO A 535 11.84 16.35 -13.94
N LEU A 536 12.89 15.53 -13.86
CA LEU A 536 13.82 15.50 -12.73
C LEU A 536 14.66 16.79 -12.71
N GLY A 537 14.62 17.52 -11.60
CA GLY A 537 15.40 18.73 -11.34
C GLY A 537 15.96 18.72 -9.91
N CYS A 538 15.54 19.66 -9.06
CA CYS A 538 15.87 19.69 -7.62
C CYS A 538 14.66 20.09 -6.77
N TYR A 539 13.45 19.83 -7.26
CA TYR A 539 12.22 20.21 -6.58
C TYR A 539 12.06 19.53 -5.22
N VAL A 540 12.42 18.24 -5.12
CA VAL A 540 12.18 17.46 -3.91
C VAL A 540 13.04 17.97 -2.76
N ILE A 541 14.33 18.22 -3.00
CA ILE A 541 15.23 18.70 -1.94
C ILE A 541 14.84 20.10 -1.45
N GLU A 542 14.40 20.99 -2.35
CA GLU A 542 13.93 22.33 -1.96
C GLU A 542 12.68 22.26 -1.07
N ASN A 543 11.81 21.27 -1.30
CA ASN A 543 10.51 21.15 -0.63
C ASN A 543 10.46 20.03 0.42
N VAL A 544 11.60 19.40 0.75
CA VAL A 544 11.66 18.30 1.73
C VAL A 544 11.14 18.76 3.09
N LEU A 545 10.70 17.85 3.94
CA LEU A 545 10.17 18.18 5.25
C LEU A 545 11.11 17.69 6.34
N PHE A 546 11.41 18.53 7.34
CA PHE A 546 12.23 18.13 8.49
C PHE A 546 11.37 17.83 9.71
N LYS A 547 11.78 16.84 10.52
CA LYS A 547 11.26 16.65 11.87
C LYS A 547 12.15 17.40 12.85
N VAL A 548 11.82 18.66 13.11
CA VAL A 548 12.71 19.58 13.85
C VAL A 548 12.57 19.39 15.36
N ALA A 549 11.33 19.44 15.86
CA ALA A 549 11.09 19.56 17.30
C ALA A 549 10.77 18.22 17.99
N PHE A 550 10.01 17.32 17.35
CA PHE A 550 9.47 16.13 18.02
C PHE A 550 9.59 14.86 17.17
N PRO A 551 9.99 13.71 17.75
CA PRO A 551 10.12 12.43 17.06
C PRO A 551 8.76 11.73 16.89
N ALA A 552 7.88 12.32 16.08
CA ALA A 552 6.54 11.84 15.81
C ALA A 552 6.35 11.50 14.32
N GLU A 553 5.35 10.67 14.00
CA GLU A 553 4.85 10.53 12.63
C GLU A 553 4.49 11.91 12.05
N PHE A 554 4.77 12.13 10.76
CA PHE A 554 4.82 13.47 10.19
C PHE A 554 3.45 14.16 10.15
N HIS A 555 2.37 13.41 9.90
CA HIS A 555 1.00 13.95 9.87
C HIS A 555 0.54 14.47 11.25
N ALA A 556 1.20 14.07 12.33
CA ALA A 556 0.93 14.55 13.68
C ALA A 556 1.78 15.77 14.11
N GLN A 557 2.75 16.23 13.31
CA GLN A 557 3.71 17.27 13.74
C GLN A 557 3.02 18.60 14.13
N THR A 558 2.06 19.05 13.33
CA THR A 558 1.30 20.27 13.61
C THR A 558 0.28 20.07 14.73
N ALA A 559 -0.25 18.86 14.90
CA ALA A 559 -1.09 18.52 16.05
C ALA A 559 -0.29 18.55 17.36
N ALA A 560 0.94 18.05 17.35
CA ALA A 560 1.87 18.14 18.47
C ALA A 560 2.16 19.60 18.85
N GLU A 561 2.45 20.45 17.85
CA GLU A 561 2.68 21.88 18.06
C GLU A 561 1.45 22.59 18.65
N ALA A 562 0.26 22.31 18.13
CA ALA A 562 -1.00 22.84 18.66
C ALA A 562 -1.27 22.35 20.09
N ALA A 563 -1.00 21.08 20.38
CA ALA A 563 -1.18 20.48 21.71
C ALA A 563 -0.23 21.11 22.75
N ILE A 564 1.04 21.31 22.39
CA ILE A 564 2.03 21.96 23.27
C ILE A 564 1.65 23.42 23.52
N THR A 565 1.17 24.13 22.50
CA THR A 565 0.67 25.50 22.63
C THR A 565 -0.52 25.58 23.60
N LEU A 566 -1.38 24.57 23.61
CA LEU A 566 -2.52 24.47 24.51
C LEU A 566 -2.17 23.93 25.91
N SER A 567 -1.00 23.30 26.09
CA SER A 567 -0.61 22.63 27.33
C SER A 567 -0.72 23.52 28.59
N PRO A 568 -0.29 24.80 28.59
CA PRO A 568 -0.46 25.67 29.76
C PRO A 568 -1.93 25.89 30.16
N GLN A 569 -2.84 26.00 29.18
CA GLN A 569 -4.29 26.15 29.42
C GLN A 569 -4.92 24.82 29.86
N ALA A 570 -4.49 23.71 29.25
CA ALA A 570 -4.94 22.38 29.58
C ALA A 570 -4.53 22.00 31.01
N GLY A 571 -3.27 22.20 31.39
CA GLY A 571 -2.68 21.77 32.66
C GLY A 571 -3.44 22.25 33.90
N ALA A 572 -3.95 23.48 33.88
CA ALA A 572 -4.75 24.04 34.98
C ALA A 572 -6.15 23.39 35.12
N ARG A 573 -6.61 22.68 34.09
CA ARG A 573 -8.01 22.26 33.90
C ARG A 573 -8.15 20.86 33.29
N LEU A 574 -7.11 20.02 33.36
CA LEU A 574 -7.04 18.70 32.70
C LEU A 574 -8.22 17.79 33.05
N ASP A 575 -8.64 17.78 34.32
CA ASP A 575 -9.74 16.95 34.80
C ASP A 575 -11.10 17.45 34.31
N SER A 576 -11.25 18.76 34.06
CA SER A 576 -12.49 19.35 33.55
C SER A 576 -12.67 19.21 32.03
N ILE A 577 -11.68 18.70 31.29
CA ILE A 577 -11.80 18.44 29.85
C ILE A 577 -12.84 17.33 29.64
N GLN A 578 -13.87 17.62 28.85
CA GLN A 578 -14.91 16.65 28.45
C GLN A 578 -14.78 16.19 27.00
N ARG A 579 -14.16 17.00 26.13
CA ARG A 579 -14.03 16.70 24.71
C ARG A 579 -12.83 17.43 24.11
N ILE A 580 -12.11 16.76 23.22
CA ILE A 580 -10.98 17.31 22.48
C ILE A 580 -11.28 17.11 21.00
N ARG A 581 -11.47 18.19 20.26
CA ARG A 581 -11.69 18.12 18.82
C ARG A 581 -10.37 18.30 18.09
N ILE A 582 -10.05 17.36 17.21
CA ILE A 582 -8.88 17.38 16.35
C ILE A 582 -9.36 17.40 14.90
N GLU A 583 -9.14 18.51 14.21
CA GLU A 583 -9.43 18.63 12.77
C GLU A 583 -8.13 18.39 12.00
N THR A 584 -8.16 17.51 11.01
CA THR A 584 -6.96 17.04 10.31
C THR A 584 -7.25 16.68 8.84
N GLN A 585 -6.22 16.36 8.06
CA GLN A 585 -6.36 15.87 6.69
C GLN A 585 -6.69 14.35 6.61
N GLU A 586 -7.30 13.92 5.50
CA GLU A 586 -7.66 12.51 5.22
C GLU A 586 -6.50 11.54 5.48
N SER A 587 -5.29 11.91 5.07
CA SER A 587 -4.14 11.03 5.20
C SER A 587 -3.74 10.82 6.66
N ALA A 588 -3.92 11.82 7.54
CA ALA A 588 -3.71 11.61 8.97
C ALA A 588 -4.72 10.60 9.55
N ILE A 589 -6.00 10.69 9.14
CA ILE A 589 -7.05 9.75 9.56
C ILE A 589 -6.69 8.33 9.11
N ARG A 590 -6.34 8.16 7.84
CA ARG A 590 -6.03 6.83 7.28
C ARG A 590 -4.79 6.17 7.92
N ILE A 591 -3.82 6.96 8.40
CA ILE A 591 -2.50 6.44 8.82
C ILE A 591 -2.38 6.32 10.34
N ILE A 592 -2.81 7.36 11.07
CA ILE A 592 -2.46 7.56 12.47
C ILE A 592 -3.67 7.79 13.40
N ASP A 593 -4.91 7.79 12.88
CA ASP A 593 -6.09 7.74 13.74
C ASP A 593 -6.25 6.33 14.33
N LYS A 594 -5.98 6.19 15.64
CA LYS A 594 -6.01 4.90 16.33
C LYS A 594 -6.75 4.99 17.67
N THR A 595 -7.84 4.26 17.76
CA THR A 595 -8.61 4.04 18.99
C THR A 595 -8.22 2.73 19.68
N GLY A 596 -8.48 2.61 20.98
CA GLY A 596 -8.25 1.39 21.75
C GLY A 596 -6.83 1.26 22.32
N THR A 597 -6.43 0.04 22.66
CA THR A 597 -5.16 -0.23 23.35
C THR A 597 -3.95 -0.11 22.40
N LEU A 598 -2.87 0.51 22.87
CA LEU A 598 -1.59 0.63 22.12
C LEU A 598 -0.54 -0.27 22.77
N HIS A 599 0.01 -1.23 22.04
CA HIS A 599 0.77 -2.34 22.62
C HIS A 599 2.28 -2.09 22.66
N ASN A 600 2.81 -1.28 21.76
CA ASN A 600 4.25 -1.06 21.63
C ASN A 600 4.58 0.41 21.26
N PRO A 601 5.84 0.84 21.36
CA PRO A 601 6.24 2.21 21.00
C PRO A 601 5.89 2.62 19.56
N ALA A 602 5.93 1.68 18.61
CA ALA A 602 5.58 1.96 17.21
C ALA A 602 4.07 2.13 17.00
N ASP A 603 3.22 1.59 17.87
CA ASP A 603 1.79 1.90 17.84
C ASP A 603 1.55 3.35 18.29
N ARG A 604 2.32 3.81 19.29
CA ARG A 604 2.20 5.12 19.95
C ARG A 604 2.78 6.26 19.12
N ASP A 605 3.94 6.06 18.49
CA ASP A 605 4.54 7.05 17.59
C ASP A 605 3.74 7.25 16.30
N HIS A 606 2.82 6.33 15.97
CA HIS A 606 1.84 6.39 14.88
C HIS A 606 0.39 6.46 15.41
N CYS A 607 0.14 7.14 16.53
CA CYS A 607 -1.22 7.42 17.04
C CYS A 607 -1.37 8.91 17.30
N LEU A 608 -2.19 9.59 16.47
CA LEU A 608 -2.46 11.02 16.56
C LEU A 608 -2.94 11.39 17.97
N GLN A 609 -3.86 10.61 18.52
CA GLN A 609 -4.43 10.84 19.83
C GLN A 609 -3.39 10.72 20.96
N TYR A 610 -2.48 9.75 20.86
CA TYR A 610 -1.42 9.57 21.84
C TYR A 610 -0.45 10.77 21.85
N ILE A 611 -0.04 11.20 20.65
CA ILE A 611 0.87 12.34 20.47
C ILE A 611 0.24 13.62 21.03
N VAL A 612 -1.02 13.88 20.72
CA VAL A 612 -1.77 15.03 21.25
C VAL A 612 -1.91 14.94 22.78
N ALA A 613 -2.23 13.76 23.32
CA ALA A 613 -2.38 13.58 24.77
C ALA A 613 -1.08 13.86 25.52
N VAL A 614 0.05 13.34 25.04
CA VAL A 614 1.38 13.61 25.63
C VAL A 614 1.74 15.09 25.52
N GLY A 615 1.53 15.70 24.35
CA GLY A 615 1.78 17.12 24.13
C GLY A 615 1.00 18.03 25.10
N LEU A 616 -0.29 17.74 25.30
CA LEU A 616 -1.14 18.45 26.26
C LEU A 616 -0.67 18.26 27.70
N LEU A 617 -0.31 17.03 28.09
CA LEU A 617 0.06 16.69 29.47
C LEU A 617 1.42 17.21 29.89
N LYS A 618 2.43 17.10 29.01
CA LYS A 618 3.84 17.35 29.36
C LYS A 618 4.36 18.67 28.81
N GLY A 619 3.68 19.29 27.85
CA GLY A 619 4.18 20.47 27.14
C GLY A 619 5.45 20.20 26.31
N ARG A 620 5.77 18.93 26.08
CA ARG A 620 6.90 18.44 25.29
C ARG A 620 6.64 17.02 24.80
N ILE A 621 7.35 16.59 23.76
CA ILE A 621 7.34 15.21 23.26
C ILE A 621 8.79 14.79 22.97
N THR A 622 9.25 13.69 23.57
CA THR A 622 10.56 13.06 23.33
C THR A 622 10.40 11.58 22.97
N ALA A 623 11.47 10.94 22.49
CA ALA A 623 11.42 9.53 22.08
C ALA A 623 11.08 8.59 23.26
N GLU A 624 11.49 8.95 24.48
CA GLU A 624 11.19 8.21 25.70
C GLU A 624 9.69 8.22 26.06
N ASP A 625 8.95 9.22 25.57
CA ASP A 625 7.52 9.34 25.85
C ASP A 625 6.70 8.22 25.19
N TYR A 626 7.24 7.51 24.21
CA TYR A 626 6.61 6.31 23.62
C TYR A 626 6.94 5.02 24.39
N GLY A 627 7.80 5.10 25.41
CA GLY A 627 8.18 3.98 26.28
C GLY A 627 7.04 3.52 27.19
N ALA A 628 7.19 2.33 27.78
CA ALA A 628 6.18 1.74 28.67
C ALA A 628 5.93 2.57 29.94
N GLU A 629 6.96 3.27 30.45
CA GLU A 629 6.86 4.12 31.64
C GLU A 629 5.86 5.26 31.42
N THR A 630 6.08 6.11 30.40
CA THR A 630 5.15 7.20 30.07
C THR A 630 3.77 6.66 29.69
N ALA A 631 3.71 5.58 28.90
CA ALA A 631 2.44 4.98 28.50
C ALA A 631 1.62 4.37 29.64
N SER A 632 2.20 4.17 30.82
CA SER A 632 1.47 3.67 31.99
C SER A 632 0.64 4.75 32.72
N ASP A 633 0.80 6.02 32.36
CA ASP A 633 0.01 7.11 32.93
C ASP A 633 -1.46 7.03 32.45
N PRO A 634 -2.43 6.74 33.35
CA PRO A 634 -3.82 6.52 32.96
C PRO A 634 -4.50 7.78 32.40
N ARG A 635 -3.92 8.96 32.64
CA ARG A 635 -4.43 10.23 32.10
C ARG A 635 -4.29 10.29 30.58
N ILE A 636 -3.30 9.62 30.01
CA ILE A 636 -3.11 9.56 28.55
C ILE A 636 -4.31 8.89 27.89
N ASP A 637 -4.66 7.68 28.35
CA ASP A 637 -5.79 6.93 27.78
C ASP A 637 -7.14 7.59 28.09
N ARG A 638 -7.27 8.25 29.25
CA ARG A 638 -8.41 9.12 29.52
C ARG A 638 -8.52 10.21 28.45
N LEU A 639 -7.49 11.03 28.22
CA LEU A 639 -7.55 12.10 27.22
C LEU A 639 -7.83 11.56 25.82
N ARG A 640 -7.21 10.44 25.42
CA ARG A 640 -7.46 9.79 24.13
C ARG A 640 -8.93 9.41 23.95
N SER A 641 -9.59 8.91 25.00
CA SER A 641 -11.02 8.55 24.96
C SER A 641 -11.96 9.74 24.76
N LEU A 642 -11.48 10.97 24.99
CA LEU A 642 -12.24 12.21 24.82
C LEU A 642 -11.98 12.86 23.45
N MET A 643 -11.15 12.26 22.60
CA MET A 643 -10.75 12.83 21.31
C MET A 643 -11.71 12.44 20.18
N GLU A 644 -12.17 13.46 19.46
CA GLU A 644 -12.91 13.35 18.22
C GLU A 644 -12.00 13.81 17.08
N VAL A 645 -11.58 12.89 16.22
CA VAL A 645 -10.79 13.19 15.03
C VAL A 645 -11.75 13.40 13.86
N VAL A 646 -11.65 14.54 13.19
CA VAL A 646 -12.56 14.94 12.11
C VAL A 646 -11.74 15.39 10.90
N GLU A 647 -12.15 14.97 9.71
CA GLU A 647 -11.54 15.46 8.47
C GLU A 647 -11.96 16.91 8.21
N ASP A 648 -11.00 17.78 7.95
CA ASP A 648 -11.24 19.03 7.25
C ASP A 648 -10.88 18.87 5.77
N ARG A 649 -11.91 18.91 4.90
CA ARG A 649 -11.73 18.72 3.45
C ARG A 649 -10.82 19.78 2.82
N GLN A 650 -10.68 20.97 3.40
CA GLN A 650 -9.73 21.97 2.90
C GLN A 650 -8.30 21.57 3.25
N TYR A 651 -8.05 21.02 4.43
CA TYR A 651 -6.72 20.49 4.79
C TYR A 651 -6.31 19.33 3.88
N SER A 652 -7.25 18.42 3.55
CA SER A 652 -7.01 17.34 2.59
C SER A 652 -6.66 17.84 1.19
N ARG A 653 -7.30 18.93 0.72
CA ARG A 653 -6.98 19.56 -0.58
C ARG A 653 -5.61 20.24 -0.56
N ASP A 654 -5.34 21.04 0.47
CA ASP A 654 -4.08 21.80 0.59
C ASP A 654 -2.86 20.89 0.81
N TYR A 655 -3.07 19.68 1.32
CA TYR A 655 -2.04 18.63 1.44
C TYR A 655 -1.54 18.16 0.06
N LEU A 656 -2.43 18.03 -0.93
CA LEU A 656 -2.09 17.57 -2.29
C LEU A 656 -1.73 18.72 -3.24
N ASP A 657 -2.06 19.97 -2.88
CA ASP A 657 -1.72 21.15 -3.66
C ASP A 657 -0.19 21.34 -3.71
N PRO A 658 0.46 21.26 -4.89
CA PRO A 658 1.91 21.34 -5.03
C PRO A 658 2.50 22.69 -4.61
N ASP A 659 1.69 23.76 -4.57
CA ASP A 659 2.11 25.10 -4.13
C ASP A 659 1.98 25.26 -2.61
N LYS A 660 1.14 24.46 -1.95
CA LYS A 660 0.96 24.49 -0.49
C LYS A 660 1.69 23.37 0.21
N ARG A 661 1.30 22.12 -0.06
CA ARG A 661 1.75 20.90 0.64
C ARG A 661 1.61 21.02 2.16
N SER A 662 0.48 21.55 2.62
CA SER A 662 0.25 21.75 4.06
C SER A 662 0.05 20.41 4.78
N ILE A 663 0.31 20.39 6.09
CA ILE A 663 0.10 19.23 6.96
C ILE A 663 -0.72 19.74 8.14
N ALA A 664 -1.92 20.23 7.85
CA ALA A 664 -2.64 21.10 8.76
C ALA A 664 -3.41 20.32 9.84
N ASN A 665 -3.25 20.73 11.10
CA ASN A 665 -4.09 20.25 12.19
C ASN A 665 -4.65 21.43 12.99
N ALA A 666 -5.85 21.27 13.52
CA ALA A 666 -6.42 22.18 14.51
C ALA A 666 -6.89 21.43 15.75
N ILE A 667 -6.62 22.01 16.93
CA ILE A 667 -7.01 21.44 18.22
C ILE A 667 -7.84 22.44 19.01
N GLN A 668 -8.93 21.96 19.60
CA GLN A 668 -9.75 22.71 20.54
C GLN A 668 -10.21 21.84 21.71
N LEU A 669 -10.10 22.37 22.93
CA LEU A 669 -10.49 21.71 24.17
C LEU A 669 -11.86 22.25 24.63
N PHE A 670 -12.75 21.38 25.08
CA PHE A 670 -14.05 21.72 25.63
C PHE A 670 -14.16 21.23 27.07
N TYR A 671 -14.63 22.10 27.95
CA TYR A 671 -14.66 21.88 29.39
C TYR A 671 -16.08 21.63 29.92
N ASP A 672 -16.17 21.06 31.12
CA ASP A 672 -17.44 20.71 31.79
C ASP A 672 -18.33 21.89 32.19
N ASP A 673 -17.77 23.08 32.34
CA ASP A 673 -18.49 24.34 32.54
C ASP A 673 -19.08 24.93 31.24
N GLY A 674 -18.93 24.23 30.11
CA GLY A 674 -19.38 24.66 28.79
C GLY A 674 -18.45 25.64 28.08
N SER A 675 -17.35 26.07 28.72
CA SER A 675 -16.32 26.88 28.07
C SER A 675 -15.44 26.05 27.12
N ALA A 676 -14.72 26.71 26.22
CA ALA A 676 -13.77 26.08 25.31
C ALA A 676 -12.47 26.87 25.24
N SER A 677 -11.36 26.18 24.96
CA SER A 677 -10.10 26.86 24.61
C SER A 677 -10.25 27.61 23.28
N GLN A 678 -9.29 28.48 22.99
CA GLN A 678 -9.08 28.93 21.61
C GLN A 678 -8.84 27.71 20.70
N ARG A 679 -9.30 27.80 19.46
CA ARG A 679 -8.97 26.83 18.41
C ARG A 679 -7.58 27.17 17.88
N VAL A 680 -6.60 26.32 18.15
CA VAL A 680 -5.22 26.50 17.68
C VAL A 680 -5.06 25.74 16.38
N VAL A 681 -4.76 26.47 15.30
CA VAL A 681 -4.50 25.91 13.96
C VAL A 681 -3.02 26.03 13.67
N VAL A 682 -2.41 24.96 13.18
CA VAL A 682 -1.06 24.98 12.63
C VAL A 682 -1.11 24.32 11.26
N GLU A 683 -0.95 25.11 10.21
CA GLU A 683 -1.03 24.63 8.82
C GLU A 683 0.27 24.01 8.33
N TYR A 684 1.39 24.64 8.68
CA TYR A 684 2.72 24.23 8.25
C TYR A 684 3.56 23.85 9.47
N PRO A 685 4.03 22.59 9.56
CA PRO A 685 4.92 22.20 10.64
C PRO A 685 6.22 22.99 10.54
N LEU A 686 6.90 23.16 11.67
CA LEU A 686 8.16 23.90 11.76
C LEU A 686 9.17 23.50 10.68
N GLY A 687 9.30 22.20 10.36
CA GLY A 687 10.22 21.73 9.32
C GLY A 687 9.72 21.82 7.88
N HIS A 688 8.64 22.54 7.60
CA HIS A 688 8.17 22.81 6.24
C HIS A 688 9.03 23.87 5.53
N ARG A 689 9.10 23.87 4.19
CA ARG A 689 9.87 24.86 3.40
C ARG A 689 9.51 26.31 3.78
N ARG A 690 8.23 26.59 3.95
CA ARG A 690 7.68 27.91 4.33
C ARG A 690 8.15 28.43 5.70
N ARG A 691 8.65 27.57 6.58
CA ARG A 691 9.17 27.92 7.92
C ARG A 691 10.67 27.65 8.05
N ARG A 692 11.39 27.56 6.92
CA ARG A 692 12.82 27.21 6.90
C ARG A 692 13.70 28.11 7.76
N ASP A 693 13.48 29.41 7.76
CA ASP A 693 14.33 30.33 8.52
C ASP A 693 14.12 30.19 10.04
N GLU A 694 12.91 29.82 10.46
CA GLU A 694 12.60 29.45 11.85
C GLU A 694 13.20 28.07 12.21
N ALA A 695 13.16 27.12 11.26
CA ALA A 695 13.65 25.75 11.45
C ALA A 695 15.18 25.64 11.52
N LYS A 696 15.92 26.42 10.74
CA LYS A 696 17.39 26.28 10.58
C LYS A 696 18.15 26.33 11.91
N PRO A 697 17.94 27.31 12.81
CA PRO A 697 18.60 27.33 14.12
C PRO A 697 18.27 26.09 14.96
N LEU A 698 17.01 25.66 14.94
CA LEU A 698 16.52 24.52 15.72
C LEU A 698 17.02 23.17 15.16
N LEU A 699 17.24 23.05 13.85
CA LEU A 699 17.91 21.91 13.23
C LEU A 699 19.37 21.81 13.67
N ARG A 700 20.06 22.95 13.79
CA ARG A 700 21.42 22.99 14.32
C ARG A 700 21.44 22.55 15.79
N GLU A 701 20.52 23.05 16.62
CA GLU A 701 20.39 22.63 18.02
C GLU A 701 20.09 21.13 18.14
N LYS A 702 19.15 20.61 17.33
CA LYS A 702 18.85 19.18 17.21
C LYS A 702 20.12 18.38 16.87
N PHE A 703 20.87 18.81 15.86
CA PHE A 703 22.12 18.13 15.51
C PHE A 703 23.11 18.12 16.67
N ILE A 704 23.36 19.28 17.29
CA ILE A 704 24.30 19.41 18.43
C ILE A 704 23.87 18.49 19.58
N SER A 705 22.58 18.50 19.93
CA SER A 705 22.03 17.64 20.98
C SER A 705 22.23 16.15 20.67
N ASN A 706 21.96 15.75 19.42
CA ASN A 706 22.10 14.37 18.99
C ASN A 706 23.55 13.90 18.98
N VAL A 707 24.50 14.72 18.48
CA VAL A 707 25.91 14.32 18.45
C VAL A 707 26.56 14.33 19.83
N ALA A 708 26.06 15.16 20.75
CA ALA A 708 26.52 15.21 22.14
C ALA A 708 26.18 13.95 22.94
N THR A 709 25.23 13.12 22.50
CA THR A 709 24.99 11.82 23.15
C THR A 709 26.11 10.81 22.91
N ARG A 710 26.96 11.06 21.90
CA ARG A 710 28.01 10.13 21.49
C ARG A 710 29.41 10.68 21.72
N PHE A 711 29.65 11.96 21.45
CA PHE A 711 30.99 12.54 21.42
C PHE A 711 31.27 13.52 22.56
N SER A 712 32.55 13.72 22.86
CA SER A 712 33.02 14.71 23.84
C SER A 712 32.67 16.15 23.43
N PRO A 713 32.54 17.10 24.38
CA PRO A 713 32.23 18.49 24.07
C PRO A 713 33.15 19.13 23.03
N GLN A 714 34.45 18.82 23.05
CA GLN A 714 35.42 19.34 22.08
C GLN A 714 35.13 18.84 20.66
N ARG A 715 34.70 17.58 20.53
CA ARG A 715 34.35 16.98 19.25
C ARG A 715 33.01 17.50 18.74
N VAL A 716 32.04 17.72 19.63
CA VAL A 716 30.76 18.39 19.31
C VAL A 716 31.02 19.79 18.76
N GLU A 717 31.89 20.57 19.40
CA GLU A 717 32.25 21.91 18.92
C GLU A 717 32.88 21.88 17.53
N LEU A 718 33.78 20.91 17.26
CA LEU A 718 34.35 20.71 15.92
C LEU A 718 33.27 20.40 14.88
N LEU A 719 32.34 19.50 15.19
CA LEU A 719 31.24 19.11 14.30
C LEU A 719 30.26 20.27 14.07
N GLN A 720 29.96 21.05 15.11
CA GLN A 720 29.15 22.25 15.02
C GLN A 720 29.77 23.27 14.05
N ARG A 721 31.09 23.50 14.12
CA ARG A 721 31.76 24.42 13.18
C ARG A 721 31.66 23.95 11.72
N CYS A 722 31.48 22.65 11.47
CA CYS A 722 31.27 22.13 10.12
C CYS A 722 29.95 22.61 9.52
N PHE A 723 28.95 23.06 10.31
CA PHE A 723 27.72 23.65 9.76
C PHE A 723 27.96 24.96 9.02
N ASP A 724 28.96 25.74 9.43
CA ASP A 724 29.28 27.08 8.92
C ASP A 724 30.57 27.12 8.09
N ASP A 725 31.20 25.96 7.87
CA ASP A 725 32.47 25.86 7.14
C ASP A 725 32.25 26.03 5.63
N ASP A 726 32.67 27.16 5.07
CA ASP A 726 32.62 27.41 3.61
C ASP A 726 33.52 26.45 2.82
N GLY A 727 34.51 25.84 3.46
CA GLY A 727 35.38 24.82 2.88
C GLY A 727 34.81 23.40 2.92
N LEU A 728 33.62 23.20 3.52
CA LEU A 728 33.03 21.87 3.69
C LEU A 728 32.84 21.16 2.35
N ASP A 729 32.26 21.84 1.37
CA ASP A 729 31.93 21.26 0.06
C ASP A 729 33.17 20.69 -0.64
N ALA A 730 34.32 21.35 -0.52
CA ALA A 730 35.59 20.91 -1.11
C ALA A 730 36.32 19.84 -0.29
N MET A 731 35.85 19.52 0.92
CA MET A 731 36.48 18.53 1.78
C MET A 731 36.32 17.13 1.19
N SER A 732 37.42 16.37 1.15
CA SER A 732 37.35 14.94 0.80
C SER A 732 36.45 14.18 1.77
N ILE A 733 35.58 13.32 1.25
CA ILE A 733 34.52 12.68 2.03
C ILE A 733 35.08 11.76 3.13
N ASP A 734 36.20 11.08 2.90
CA ASP A 734 36.89 10.27 3.91
C ASP A 734 37.32 11.09 5.12
N ARG A 735 37.85 12.30 4.88
CA ARG A 735 38.21 13.24 5.95
C ARG A 735 37.01 13.78 6.69
N PHE A 736 35.90 14.00 5.99
CA PHE A 736 34.64 14.40 6.60
C PHE A 736 34.11 13.30 7.52
N ILE A 737 34.02 12.05 7.03
CA ILE A 737 33.57 10.89 7.81
C ILE A 737 34.51 10.61 8.99
N ASP A 738 35.82 10.83 8.84
CA ASP A 738 36.79 10.72 9.94
C ASP A 738 36.53 11.74 11.08
N ARG A 739 35.71 12.78 10.88
CA ARG A 739 35.23 13.66 11.95
C ARG A 739 34.10 13.04 12.80
N PHE A 740 33.49 11.97 12.32
CA PHE A 740 32.39 11.27 12.97
C PHE A 740 32.79 9.91 13.55
N VAL A 741 34.09 9.62 13.69
CA VAL A 741 34.58 8.40 14.34
C VAL A 741 35.41 8.78 15.56
N GLU A 742 35.37 7.99 16.63
CA GLU A 742 36.26 8.23 17.77
C GLU A 742 37.69 7.87 17.34
N THR A 743 38.62 8.80 17.52
CA THR A 743 40.05 8.46 17.52
C THR A 743 40.38 7.99 18.92
N SER A 744 40.60 6.68 19.06
CA SER A 744 41.18 6.03 20.24
C SER A 744 42.37 6.78 20.83
#